data_AF-A0A962VCP5-F1
#
_entry.id   AF-A0A962VCP5-F1
#
_cell.length_a   1.000
_cell.length_b   1.000
_cell.length_c   1.000
_cell.angle_alpha   90.00
_cell.angle_beta   90.00
_cell.angle_gamma   90.00
#
_symmetry.space_group_name_H-M   'P 1'
#
loop_
_entity.id
_entity.type
_entity.pdbx_description
1 polymer ?
#
loop_
_entity_poly.entity_id
_entity_poly.type
_entity_poly.pdbx_seq_one_letter_code
_entity_poly.pdbx_strand_id
1 'polypeptide(L)'
;MRIVAFILIYAFVGGYAFADVFYVDAINGHANNDCRSPDFPCVSIQQAVENSIPGDQILVAKGVYTHDPRFDCAAVVCVNATALTLLGGYDPGTWLTANPASNTTIIDGENLHRGVSVFHFGIPTSLRMEGFTIRRGLARGENGENLGGGLKASNADITLRQIIFEDNKALGIDTLADTGNTGAGGGVYIVSCPVSPPDSSGFQTGTLVRPNVILEQLVFRRNVAQGGQGAVVGGNALAGGLFIHRASLLAKDIDFFDNRALAGSSTGRGYLSATQHADALGGGAAIMFATKGTINSITVANNEAQGGAGKEKGGLAYGGGLFFEGRLDSQIVIPGCPANSMPESPINDVFIADAEFINNLSIGGTGEIAGNGIGGALNAFRAYLTMDRFQMIGNQALTGFGDDGAGSGGAIFIEDSPRLPDGRMSYFKNAIIAQNEAIGAKGGGGGIRVLGSDVKIEHATIADNIIPADGGVRSPGQAILAGPRPQAGVQITSQVIVNYSIIANHSVATKVAIHALPDSSIELYKGLFAGNNINTSIDHPFSGTILGESSMLEAIDAGFKESDSLPYRLASSSIAIDQAIDSSTDKDFENQARGSTIDIGADEWCSTIVENINISNKTYVGNIKEQACNTVFVTASEIESGASVVFQAGIALGFGNEFRIKKGADALVRLSLP
;
A
#
# COMPACT_ATOMS: atom_id res chain seq x y z
N MET A 1 -0.45 21.75 -71.49
CA MET A 1 -1.50 20.99 -70.79
C MET A 1 -1.09 20.86 -69.33
N ARG A 2 -1.69 21.63 -68.41
CA ARG A 2 -1.45 21.54 -66.96
C ARG A 2 -2.64 20.82 -66.34
N ILE A 3 -2.42 19.69 -65.69
CA ILE A 3 -3.44 18.96 -64.94
C ILE A 3 -3.41 19.50 -63.51
N VAL A 4 -4.51 20.13 -63.10
CA VAL A 4 -4.76 20.58 -61.72
C VAL A 4 -5.51 19.45 -61.01
N ALA A 5 -4.88 18.83 -60.01
CA ALA A 5 -5.52 17.85 -59.14
C ALA A 5 -6.30 18.58 -58.04
N PHE A 6 -7.63 18.43 -58.05
CA PHE A 6 -8.50 18.89 -56.97
C PHE A 6 -8.37 17.92 -55.79
N ILE A 7 -7.80 18.39 -54.68
CA ILE A 7 -7.85 17.69 -53.39
C ILE A 7 -9.20 18.03 -52.76
N LEU A 8 -10.08 17.04 -52.65
CA LEU A 8 -11.35 17.14 -51.95
C LEU A 8 -11.07 16.98 -50.44
N ILE A 9 -11.14 18.07 -49.69
CA ILE A 9 -11.05 18.04 -48.21
C ILE A 9 -12.46 17.73 -47.69
N TYR A 10 -12.70 16.49 -47.24
CA TYR A 10 -13.87 16.16 -46.43
C TYR A 10 -13.67 16.72 -45.02
N ALA A 11 -14.31 17.84 -44.71
CA ALA A 11 -14.48 18.27 -43.33
C ALA A 11 -15.52 17.34 -42.67
N PHE A 12 -15.05 16.34 -41.91
CA PHE A 12 -15.91 15.59 -40.99
C PHE A 12 -16.33 16.56 -39.89
N VAL A 13 -17.51 17.15 -40.03
CA VAL A 13 -18.22 17.78 -38.91
C VAL A 13 -18.78 16.64 -38.08
N GLY A 14 -17.92 16.03 -37.25
CA GLY A 14 -18.38 15.10 -36.23
C GLY A 14 -19.23 15.87 -35.23
N GLY A 15 -20.54 15.68 -35.28
CA GLY A 15 -21.41 16.13 -34.20
C GLY A 15 -20.94 15.45 -32.91
N TYR A 16 -20.49 16.22 -31.94
CA TYR A 16 -20.27 15.71 -30.59
C TYR A 16 -21.62 15.20 -30.09
N ALA A 17 -21.80 13.88 -30.03
CA ALA A 17 -22.91 13.32 -29.29
C ALA A 17 -22.77 13.79 -27.84
N PHE A 18 -23.80 14.45 -27.33
CA PHE A 18 -23.83 14.84 -25.93
C PHE A 18 -23.90 13.57 -25.08
N ALA A 19 -23.13 13.51 -24.01
CA ALA A 19 -23.21 12.44 -23.04
C ALA A 19 -24.65 12.35 -22.49
N ASP A 20 -25.23 11.16 -22.57
CA ASP A 20 -26.55 10.85 -22.02
C ASP A 20 -26.44 10.31 -20.59
N VAL A 21 -27.58 10.30 -19.88
CA VAL A 21 -27.71 9.74 -18.53
C VAL A 21 -28.62 8.53 -18.58
N PHE A 22 -28.13 7.42 -18.05
CA PHE A 22 -28.84 6.16 -17.91
C PHE A 22 -29.19 5.89 -16.44
N TYR A 23 -30.34 5.29 -16.18
CA TYR A 23 -30.84 4.99 -14.84
C TYR A 23 -31.01 3.48 -14.67
N VAL A 24 -30.58 2.94 -13.53
CA VAL A 24 -30.61 1.49 -13.25
C VAL A 24 -31.22 1.20 -11.89
N ASP A 25 -32.29 0.43 -11.84
CA ASP A 25 -33.01 0.05 -10.62
C ASP A 25 -33.31 -1.45 -10.64
N ALA A 26 -32.72 -2.20 -9.71
CA ALA A 26 -32.90 -3.67 -9.62
C ALA A 26 -34.35 -4.09 -9.32
N ILE A 27 -35.17 -3.21 -8.72
CA ILE A 27 -36.53 -3.51 -8.28
C ILE A 27 -37.56 -3.04 -9.30
N ASN A 28 -37.47 -1.78 -9.73
CA ASN A 28 -38.48 -1.17 -10.61
C ASN A 28 -38.06 -1.12 -12.09
N GLY A 29 -36.81 -1.47 -12.41
CA GLY A 29 -36.31 -1.47 -13.78
C GLY A 29 -36.89 -2.59 -14.62
N HIS A 30 -36.82 -2.42 -15.94
CA HIS A 30 -37.34 -3.41 -16.89
C HIS A 30 -36.37 -3.71 -18.04
N ALA A 31 -36.40 -4.96 -18.50
CA ALA A 31 -35.58 -5.50 -19.58
C ALA A 31 -35.72 -4.79 -20.95
N ASN A 32 -36.82 -4.06 -21.13
CA ASN A 32 -37.18 -3.43 -22.40
C ASN A 32 -37.08 -1.90 -22.36
N ASN A 33 -36.67 -1.33 -21.21
CA ASN A 33 -36.51 0.12 -21.10
C ASN A 33 -35.26 0.58 -21.86
N ASP A 34 -35.31 1.78 -22.42
CA ASP A 34 -34.14 2.46 -23.01
C ASP A 34 -33.21 3.05 -21.94
N CYS A 35 -33.70 3.13 -20.71
CA CYS A 35 -33.01 3.52 -19.50
C CYS A 35 -32.60 4.99 -19.47
N ARG A 36 -33.13 5.82 -20.39
CA ARG A 36 -32.82 7.26 -20.51
C ARG A 36 -33.74 8.16 -19.68
N SER A 37 -34.72 7.57 -19.01
CA SER A 37 -35.67 8.26 -18.14
C SER A 37 -35.65 7.64 -16.74
N PRO A 38 -35.71 8.46 -15.67
CA PRO A 38 -35.79 7.96 -14.30
C PRO A 38 -37.05 7.13 -14.02
N ASP A 39 -38.12 7.33 -14.80
CA ASP A 39 -39.38 6.55 -14.72
C ASP A 39 -39.30 5.21 -15.46
N PHE A 40 -38.30 5.05 -16.32
CA PHE A 40 -38.07 3.84 -17.11
C PHE A 40 -36.62 3.35 -16.95
N PRO A 41 -36.16 2.98 -15.74
CA PRO A 41 -34.80 2.53 -15.53
C PRO A 41 -34.56 1.12 -16.10
N CYS A 42 -33.29 0.80 -16.38
CA CYS A 42 -32.81 -0.55 -16.67
C CYS A 42 -32.94 -1.43 -15.42
N VAL A 43 -33.21 -2.73 -15.62
CA VAL A 43 -33.22 -3.70 -14.50
C VAL A 43 -31.81 -4.13 -14.08
N SER A 44 -30.83 -4.10 -15.01
CA SER A 44 -29.44 -4.48 -14.73
C SER A 44 -28.45 -3.40 -15.19
N ILE A 45 -27.28 -3.37 -14.54
CA ILE A 45 -26.21 -2.44 -14.90
C ILE A 45 -25.69 -2.76 -16.30
N GLN A 46 -25.54 -4.04 -16.64
CA GLN A 46 -25.04 -4.44 -17.97
C GLN A 46 -25.97 -3.95 -19.10
N GLN A 47 -27.29 -3.98 -18.91
CA GLN A 47 -28.23 -3.45 -19.90
C GLN A 47 -27.97 -1.97 -20.19
N ALA A 48 -27.70 -1.15 -19.16
CA ALA A 48 -27.37 0.26 -19.36
C ALA A 48 -26.02 0.43 -20.06
N VAL A 49 -25.02 -0.41 -19.73
CA VAL A 49 -23.71 -0.40 -20.39
C VAL A 49 -23.82 -0.70 -21.88
N GLU A 50 -24.59 -1.71 -22.28
CA GLU A 50 -24.80 -2.06 -23.70
C GLU A 50 -25.54 -0.96 -24.48
N ASN A 51 -26.38 -0.17 -23.80
CA ASN A 51 -27.09 0.96 -24.42
C ASN A 51 -26.27 2.27 -24.45
N SER A 52 -25.13 2.31 -23.76
CA SER A 52 -24.31 3.51 -23.61
C SER A 52 -23.29 3.66 -24.72
N ILE A 53 -22.91 4.91 -24.99
CA ILE A 53 -21.79 5.30 -25.85
C ILE A 53 -20.69 5.98 -25.02
N PRO A 54 -19.47 6.17 -25.57
CA PRO A 54 -18.40 6.85 -24.83
C PRO A 54 -18.80 8.25 -24.38
N GLY A 55 -18.62 8.53 -23.09
CA GLY A 55 -18.96 9.78 -22.43
C GLY A 55 -20.19 9.70 -21.51
N ASP A 56 -21.03 8.66 -21.68
CA ASP A 56 -22.27 8.52 -20.94
C ASP A 56 -22.08 8.27 -19.44
N GLN A 57 -23.13 8.60 -18.69
CA GLN A 57 -23.21 8.38 -17.25
C GLN A 57 -24.31 7.37 -16.93
N ILE A 58 -24.03 6.45 -16.02
CA ILE A 58 -24.98 5.45 -15.53
C ILE A 58 -25.18 5.67 -14.03
N LEU A 59 -26.38 6.10 -13.65
CA LEU A 59 -26.79 6.26 -12.26
C LEU A 59 -27.46 4.96 -11.79
N VAL A 60 -26.98 4.42 -10.67
CA VAL A 60 -27.42 3.13 -10.15
C VAL A 60 -28.05 3.33 -8.79
N ALA A 61 -29.30 2.89 -8.67
CA ALA A 61 -30.04 2.93 -7.43
C ALA A 61 -29.45 1.96 -6.39
N LYS A 62 -29.88 2.12 -5.14
CA LYS A 62 -29.65 1.13 -4.09
C LYS A 62 -30.21 -0.23 -4.52
N GLY A 63 -29.48 -1.29 -4.21
CA GLY A 63 -29.89 -2.64 -4.62
C GLY A 63 -28.72 -3.60 -4.74
N VAL A 64 -29.05 -4.85 -5.04
CA VAL A 64 -28.08 -5.91 -5.34
C VAL A 64 -28.22 -6.25 -6.81
N TYR A 65 -27.12 -6.15 -7.54
CA TYR A 65 -27.03 -6.43 -8.96
C TYR A 65 -26.13 -7.65 -9.15
N THR A 66 -26.66 -8.65 -9.85
CA THR A 66 -26.00 -9.92 -10.12
C THR A 66 -25.83 -10.13 -11.62
N HIS A 67 -25.18 -11.23 -12.01
CA HIS A 67 -24.95 -11.59 -13.40
C HIS A 67 -26.27 -11.65 -14.18
N ASP A 68 -26.25 -11.06 -15.38
CA ASP A 68 -27.39 -11.03 -16.28
C ASP A 68 -27.12 -11.92 -17.50
N PRO A 69 -27.70 -13.12 -17.56
CA PRO A 69 -27.39 -14.11 -18.60
C PRO A 69 -27.94 -13.72 -19.98
N ARG A 70 -28.65 -12.59 -20.10
CA ARG A 70 -29.11 -12.06 -21.40
C ARG A 70 -27.97 -11.45 -22.21
N PHE A 71 -26.86 -11.11 -21.57
CA PHE A 71 -25.70 -10.49 -22.21
C PHE A 71 -24.52 -11.45 -22.23
N ASP A 72 -23.70 -11.36 -23.28
CA ASP A 72 -22.47 -12.13 -23.41
C ASP A 72 -21.35 -11.49 -22.57
N CYS A 73 -21.53 -11.52 -21.25
CA CYS A 73 -20.59 -10.99 -20.27
C CYS A 73 -20.35 -12.05 -19.19
N ALA A 74 -19.10 -12.41 -18.96
CA ALA A 74 -18.73 -13.39 -17.92
C ALA A 74 -18.68 -12.78 -16.50
N ALA A 75 -18.77 -11.45 -16.39
CA ALA A 75 -18.82 -10.70 -15.14
C ALA A 75 -20.22 -10.14 -14.89
N VAL A 76 -20.48 -9.57 -13.72
CA VAL A 76 -21.72 -8.82 -13.48
C VAL A 76 -21.79 -7.58 -14.37
N VAL A 77 -20.64 -6.93 -14.60
CA VAL A 77 -20.50 -5.76 -15.49
C VAL A 77 -19.28 -5.92 -16.39
N CYS A 78 -19.44 -5.77 -17.71
CA CYS A 78 -18.38 -5.74 -18.71
C CYS A 78 -18.38 -4.39 -19.43
N VAL A 79 -17.27 -3.68 -19.36
CA VAL A 79 -17.02 -2.41 -20.04
C VAL A 79 -15.94 -2.64 -21.11
N ASN A 80 -16.35 -2.63 -22.37
CA ASN A 80 -15.48 -2.91 -23.51
C ASN A 80 -15.44 -1.71 -24.46
N ALA A 81 -14.25 -1.23 -24.82
CA ALA A 81 -14.06 -0.23 -25.87
C ALA A 81 -14.86 1.08 -25.71
N THR A 82 -15.10 1.51 -24.46
CA THR A 82 -15.89 2.71 -24.15
C THR A 82 -15.33 3.48 -22.94
N ALA A 83 -15.72 4.75 -22.82
CA ALA A 83 -15.40 5.60 -21.68
C ALA A 83 -16.68 5.87 -20.90
N LEU A 84 -16.83 5.29 -19.71
CA LEU A 84 -18.07 5.38 -18.94
C LEU A 84 -17.85 5.90 -17.52
N THR A 85 -18.89 6.56 -17.01
CA THR A 85 -19.01 6.92 -15.59
C THR A 85 -20.17 6.15 -14.97
N LEU A 86 -19.89 5.31 -13.97
CA LEU A 86 -20.89 4.55 -13.21
C LEU A 86 -20.94 5.10 -11.79
N LEU A 87 -22.12 5.50 -11.32
CA LEU A 87 -22.31 6.14 -10.01
C LEU A 87 -23.39 5.40 -9.22
N GLY A 88 -23.00 4.77 -8.10
CA GLY A 88 -23.91 4.15 -7.14
C GLY A 88 -24.42 5.13 -6.10
N GLY A 89 -25.33 4.68 -5.23
CA GLY A 89 -25.82 5.48 -4.11
C GLY A 89 -27.13 6.23 -4.35
N TYR A 90 -27.87 5.96 -5.42
CA TYR A 90 -29.12 6.68 -5.70
C TYR A 90 -30.34 6.04 -5.05
N ASP A 91 -31.30 6.88 -4.66
CA ASP A 91 -32.62 6.42 -4.23
C ASP A 91 -33.56 6.34 -5.45
N PRO A 92 -34.26 5.21 -5.68
CA PRO A 92 -35.26 5.11 -6.73
C PRO A 92 -36.25 6.28 -6.69
N GLY A 93 -36.42 6.94 -7.83
CA GLY A 93 -37.42 7.99 -8.03
C GLY A 93 -36.95 9.42 -7.72
N THR A 94 -35.83 9.63 -7.02
CA THR A 94 -35.27 10.99 -6.85
C THR A 94 -34.08 11.23 -7.77
N TRP A 95 -33.10 10.32 -7.84
CA TRP A 95 -31.93 10.40 -8.74
C TRP A 95 -31.10 11.72 -8.69
N LEU A 96 -31.36 12.60 -7.71
CA LEU A 96 -30.74 13.94 -7.66
C LEU A 96 -29.38 13.95 -6.98
N THR A 97 -29.16 13.10 -5.98
CA THR A 97 -27.95 13.11 -5.15
C THR A 97 -27.60 11.71 -4.70
N ALA A 98 -26.37 11.28 -4.98
CA ALA A 98 -25.85 10.02 -4.48
C ALA A 98 -25.60 10.11 -2.96
N ASN A 99 -26.01 9.08 -2.24
CA ASN A 99 -25.69 8.85 -0.83
C ASN A 99 -25.36 7.36 -0.62
N PRO A 100 -24.15 6.91 -1.00
CA PRO A 100 -23.75 5.50 -0.92
C PRO A 100 -23.86 4.89 0.49
N ALA A 101 -23.78 5.72 1.54
CA ALA A 101 -23.95 5.29 2.92
C ALA A 101 -25.39 4.90 3.26
N SER A 102 -26.40 5.60 2.72
CA SER A 102 -27.82 5.32 2.97
C SER A 102 -28.48 4.48 1.87
N ASN A 103 -27.92 4.50 0.67
CA ASN A 103 -28.45 3.90 -0.55
C ASN A 103 -27.46 2.90 -1.14
N THR A 104 -27.07 1.88 -0.37
CA THR A 104 -26.01 0.96 -0.78
C THR A 104 -26.30 0.29 -2.12
N THR A 105 -25.38 0.45 -3.07
CA THR A 105 -25.40 -0.22 -4.39
C THR A 105 -24.35 -1.33 -4.40
N ILE A 106 -24.79 -2.57 -4.61
CA ILE A 106 -23.96 -3.77 -4.49
C ILE A 106 -23.87 -4.46 -5.85
N ILE A 107 -22.64 -4.66 -6.35
CA ILE A 107 -22.34 -5.59 -7.43
C ILE A 107 -21.91 -6.90 -6.78
N ASP A 108 -22.70 -7.95 -6.98
CA ASP A 108 -22.54 -9.21 -6.28
C ASP A 108 -22.25 -10.34 -7.29
N GLY A 109 -21.03 -10.86 -7.23
CA GLY A 109 -20.61 -11.96 -8.10
C GLY A 109 -21.17 -13.33 -7.67
N GLU A 110 -21.85 -13.42 -6.53
CA GLU A 110 -22.50 -14.64 -6.01
C GLU A 110 -21.54 -15.84 -5.81
N ASN A 111 -20.23 -15.59 -5.74
CA ASN A 111 -19.14 -16.57 -5.82
C ASN A 111 -19.16 -17.41 -7.11
N LEU A 112 -19.74 -16.88 -8.18
CA LEU A 112 -19.87 -17.56 -9.48
C LEU A 112 -19.25 -16.73 -10.61
N HIS A 113 -19.36 -15.41 -10.52
CA HIS A 113 -18.94 -14.47 -11.55
C HIS A 113 -17.98 -13.43 -10.99
N ARG A 114 -17.12 -12.89 -11.85
CA ARG A 114 -16.36 -11.67 -11.54
C ARG A 114 -17.33 -10.50 -11.34
N GLY A 115 -17.00 -9.56 -10.47
CA GLY A 115 -17.81 -8.34 -10.32
C GLY A 115 -17.78 -7.47 -11.59
N VAL A 116 -16.62 -6.93 -11.93
CA VAL A 116 -16.44 -5.98 -13.04
C VAL A 116 -15.28 -6.39 -13.94
N SER A 117 -15.46 -6.25 -15.24
CA SER A 117 -14.41 -6.48 -16.23
C SER A 117 -14.30 -5.28 -17.17
N VAL A 118 -13.07 -4.78 -17.36
CA VAL A 118 -12.77 -3.61 -18.21
C VAL A 118 -11.67 -3.98 -19.19
N PHE A 119 -11.96 -3.90 -20.48
CA PHE A 119 -11.02 -4.29 -21.52
C PHE A 119 -10.91 -3.24 -22.63
N HIS A 120 -9.67 -2.88 -22.94
CA HIS A 120 -9.33 -2.12 -24.14
C HIS A 120 -8.99 -3.06 -25.31
N PHE A 121 -9.74 -2.91 -26.41
CA PHE A 121 -9.53 -3.64 -27.67
C PHE A 121 -9.19 -2.66 -28.82
N GLY A 122 -8.11 -1.89 -28.68
CA GLY A 122 -7.67 -0.93 -29.70
C GLY A 122 -8.41 0.41 -29.68
N ILE A 123 -9.45 0.56 -28.86
CA ILE A 123 -10.17 1.82 -28.61
C ILE A 123 -9.94 2.23 -27.15
N PRO A 124 -9.42 3.45 -26.88
CA PRO A 124 -9.22 3.94 -25.51
C PRO A 124 -10.44 3.66 -24.63
N THR A 125 -10.22 2.88 -23.58
CA THR A 125 -11.28 2.46 -22.65
C THR A 125 -10.96 3.08 -21.31
N SER A 126 -11.94 3.71 -20.68
CA SER A 126 -11.79 4.26 -19.35
C SER A 126 -13.04 4.01 -18.53
N LEU A 127 -12.85 3.81 -17.23
CA LEU A 127 -13.96 3.60 -16.32
C LEU A 127 -13.75 4.46 -15.08
N ARG A 128 -14.72 5.34 -14.84
CA ARG A 128 -14.92 5.99 -13.54
C ARG A 128 -16.04 5.27 -12.80
N MET A 129 -15.76 4.78 -11.60
CA MET A 129 -16.77 4.18 -10.71
C MET A 129 -16.75 4.86 -9.34
N GLU A 130 -17.94 5.09 -8.78
CA GLU A 130 -18.09 5.72 -7.47
C GLU A 130 -19.25 5.14 -6.65
N GLY A 131 -19.04 4.88 -5.36
CA GLY A 131 -20.13 4.57 -4.43
C GLY A 131 -20.68 3.15 -4.51
N PHE A 132 -19.84 2.15 -4.77
CA PHE A 132 -20.24 0.74 -4.89
C PHE A 132 -19.65 -0.13 -3.78
N THR A 133 -20.34 -1.23 -3.45
CA THR A 133 -19.72 -2.41 -2.83
C THR A 133 -19.64 -3.51 -3.89
N ILE A 134 -18.42 -4.01 -4.17
CA ILE A 134 -18.18 -5.12 -5.09
C ILE A 134 -17.78 -6.32 -4.24
N ARG A 135 -18.64 -7.36 -4.24
CA ARG A 135 -18.45 -8.49 -3.33
C ARG A 135 -18.70 -9.85 -3.94
N ARG A 136 -18.15 -10.87 -3.29
CA ARG A 136 -18.30 -12.28 -3.65
C ARG A 136 -17.99 -12.52 -5.14
N GLY A 137 -17.13 -11.69 -5.72
CA GLY A 137 -16.64 -11.88 -7.07
C GLY A 137 -15.73 -13.09 -7.13
N LEU A 138 -15.91 -13.95 -8.14
CA LEU A 138 -15.06 -15.11 -8.37
C LEU A 138 -14.41 -15.03 -9.76
N ALA A 139 -13.08 -14.99 -9.77
CA ALA A 139 -12.26 -15.21 -10.95
C ALA A 139 -11.60 -16.60 -10.83
N ARG A 140 -12.00 -17.54 -11.68
CA ARG A 140 -11.45 -18.89 -11.75
C ARG A 140 -11.50 -19.35 -13.20
N GLY A 141 -10.44 -19.97 -13.70
CA GLY A 141 -10.37 -20.40 -15.09
C GLY A 141 -8.94 -20.53 -15.58
N GLU A 142 -8.78 -20.90 -16.85
CA GLU A 142 -7.48 -20.93 -17.54
C GLU A 142 -7.22 -19.58 -18.22
N ASN A 143 -6.04 -19.40 -18.81
CA ASN A 143 -5.75 -18.26 -19.71
C ASN A 143 -6.05 -16.86 -19.14
N GLY A 144 -5.89 -16.67 -17.82
CA GLY A 144 -6.07 -15.36 -17.17
C GLY A 144 -7.50 -15.06 -16.72
N GLU A 145 -8.40 -16.05 -16.73
CA GLU A 145 -9.75 -15.97 -16.13
C GLU A 145 -9.72 -15.99 -14.60
N ASN A 146 -8.62 -16.45 -14.01
CA ASN A 146 -8.27 -16.52 -12.60
C ASN A 146 -7.66 -15.22 -12.02
N LEU A 147 -7.96 -14.07 -12.64
CA LEU A 147 -7.44 -12.74 -12.27
C LEU A 147 -8.57 -11.76 -11.98
N GLY A 148 -8.45 -10.94 -10.93
CA GLY A 148 -9.39 -9.86 -10.61
C GLY A 148 -10.76 -10.37 -10.20
N GLY A 149 -10.91 -10.91 -8.99
CA GLY A 149 -12.19 -11.48 -8.52
C GLY A 149 -13.30 -10.44 -8.45
N GLY A 150 -13.01 -9.29 -7.82
CA GLY A 150 -13.92 -8.14 -7.78
C GLY A 150 -13.89 -7.35 -9.08
N LEU A 151 -12.72 -6.86 -9.49
CA LEU A 151 -12.54 -6.12 -10.74
C LEU A 151 -11.27 -6.56 -11.48
N LYS A 152 -11.39 -6.73 -12.80
CA LYS A 152 -10.25 -6.90 -13.72
C LYS A 152 -10.24 -5.76 -14.73
N ALA A 153 -9.15 -5.01 -14.80
CA ALA A 153 -8.91 -4.02 -15.84
C ALA A 153 -7.63 -4.36 -16.63
N SER A 154 -7.72 -4.28 -17.95
CA SER A 154 -6.58 -4.49 -18.84
C SER A 154 -6.48 -3.37 -19.87
N ASN A 155 -5.36 -2.66 -19.84
CA ASN A 155 -5.03 -1.57 -20.76
C ASN A 155 -6.05 -0.41 -20.75
N ALA A 156 -6.70 -0.16 -19.61
CA ALA A 156 -7.75 0.85 -19.45
C ALA A 156 -7.40 1.82 -18.33
N ASP A 157 -7.76 3.10 -18.51
CA ASP A 157 -7.68 4.10 -17.45
C ASP A 157 -8.78 3.84 -16.42
N ILE A 158 -8.42 3.89 -15.14
CA ILE A 158 -9.33 3.52 -14.04
C ILE A 158 -9.35 4.65 -13.00
N THR A 159 -10.56 5.11 -12.67
CA THR A 159 -10.80 6.01 -11.53
C THR A 159 -11.83 5.37 -10.61
N LEU A 160 -11.44 4.98 -9.40
CA LEU A 160 -12.32 4.37 -8.41
C LEU A 160 -12.41 5.26 -7.18
N ARG A 161 -13.63 5.54 -6.73
CA ARG A 161 -13.90 6.38 -5.56
C ARG A 161 -14.93 5.77 -4.63
N GLN A 162 -14.70 5.77 -3.32
CA GLN A 162 -15.73 5.31 -2.35
C GLN A 162 -16.24 3.90 -2.67
N ILE A 163 -15.32 2.98 -2.97
CA ILE A 163 -15.65 1.58 -3.30
C ILE A 163 -15.14 0.65 -2.21
N ILE A 164 -15.98 -0.31 -1.83
CA ILE A 164 -15.61 -1.42 -0.97
C ILE A 164 -15.46 -2.67 -1.83
N PHE A 165 -14.28 -3.27 -1.85
CA PHE A 165 -14.03 -4.61 -2.39
C PHE A 165 -14.00 -5.60 -1.23
N GLU A 166 -15.00 -6.48 -1.13
CA GLU A 166 -15.06 -7.46 -0.03
C GLU A 166 -15.32 -8.90 -0.46
N ASP A 167 -14.65 -9.83 0.21
CA ASP A 167 -14.90 -11.28 0.05
C ASP A 167 -14.77 -11.76 -1.42
N ASN A 168 -13.97 -11.08 -2.23
CA ASN A 168 -13.71 -11.45 -3.62
C ASN A 168 -12.53 -12.42 -3.72
N LYS A 169 -12.54 -13.28 -4.75
CA LYS A 169 -11.60 -14.39 -4.89
C LYS A 169 -11.05 -14.49 -6.31
N ALA A 170 -9.73 -14.60 -6.42
CA ALA A 170 -9.02 -14.98 -7.63
C ALA A 170 -8.32 -16.32 -7.39
N LEU A 171 -8.84 -17.40 -7.99
CA LEU A 171 -8.44 -18.78 -7.73
C LEU A 171 -7.75 -19.38 -8.97
N GLY A 172 -6.48 -19.72 -8.82
CA GLY A 172 -5.78 -20.61 -9.72
C GLY A 172 -6.44 -22.00 -9.76
N ILE A 173 -6.45 -22.60 -10.95
CA ILE A 173 -6.87 -23.99 -11.16
C ILE A 173 -5.77 -24.95 -10.70
N ASP A 174 -6.21 -26.01 -10.01
CA ASP A 174 -5.38 -27.17 -9.74
C ASP A 174 -5.13 -27.95 -11.03
N THR A 175 -3.88 -28.27 -11.32
CA THR A 175 -3.49 -28.93 -12.56
C THR A 175 -2.77 -30.26 -12.28
N LEU A 176 -2.84 -31.18 -13.24
CA LEU A 176 -1.95 -32.35 -13.30
C LEU A 176 -0.60 -32.01 -13.94
N ALA A 177 -0.45 -30.76 -14.45
CA ALA A 177 0.81 -30.28 -14.98
C ALA A 177 1.79 -29.98 -13.85
N ASP A 178 3.04 -29.73 -14.20
CA ASP A 178 4.07 -29.49 -13.19
C ASP A 178 3.77 -28.26 -12.33
N THR A 179 3.11 -27.24 -12.88
CA THR A 179 2.80 -25.96 -12.19
C THR A 179 1.29 -25.77 -12.05
N GLY A 180 0.85 -25.38 -10.86
CA GLY A 180 -0.50 -24.87 -10.63
C GLY A 180 -0.71 -23.47 -11.22
N ASN A 181 -1.95 -23.09 -11.50
CA ASN A 181 -2.22 -21.77 -12.07
C ASN A 181 -2.12 -20.66 -11.02
N THR A 182 -1.75 -19.44 -11.43
CA THR A 182 -1.61 -18.28 -10.53
C THR A 182 -2.95 -17.65 -10.17
N GLY A 183 -3.23 -17.33 -8.90
CA GLY A 183 -4.32 -16.43 -8.55
C GLY A 183 -3.80 -15.00 -8.39
N ALA A 184 -4.47 -13.97 -8.92
CA ALA A 184 -4.02 -12.60 -8.72
C ALA A 184 -5.16 -11.57 -8.59
N GLY A 185 -4.97 -10.60 -7.69
CA GLY A 185 -5.90 -9.50 -7.46
C GLY A 185 -7.26 -10.01 -7.01
N GLY A 186 -7.33 -10.61 -5.81
CA GLY A 186 -8.60 -11.12 -5.28
C GLY A 186 -9.69 -10.06 -5.33
N GLY A 187 -9.40 -8.85 -4.85
CA GLY A 187 -10.23 -7.67 -5.02
C GLY A 187 -10.12 -7.10 -6.43
N VAL A 188 -8.95 -6.55 -6.77
CA VAL A 188 -8.72 -5.80 -8.02
C VAL A 188 -7.44 -6.27 -8.71
N TYR A 189 -7.52 -6.43 -10.03
CA TYR A 189 -6.38 -6.69 -10.91
C TYR A 189 -6.33 -5.64 -12.03
N ILE A 190 -5.28 -4.83 -12.08
CA ILE A 190 -5.05 -3.83 -13.12
C ILE A 190 -3.72 -4.10 -13.80
N VAL A 191 -3.74 -4.27 -15.11
CA VAL A 191 -2.54 -4.54 -15.91
C VAL A 191 -2.48 -3.65 -17.14
N SER A 192 -1.26 -3.20 -17.48
CA SER A 192 -0.91 -2.80 -18.85
C SER A 192 0.00 -3.83 -19.49
N CYS A 193 -0.47 -4.38 -20.60
CA CYS A 193 0.28 -5.20 -21.54
C CYS A 193 0.38 -4.44 -22.88
N PRO A 194 1.46 -4.61 -23.66
CA PRO A 194 1.47 -4.16 -25.05
C PRO A 194 0.25 -4.76 -25.77
N VAL A 195 -0.68 -3.91 -26.19
CA VAL A 195 -1.76 -4.31 -27.10
C VAL A 195 -1.19 -4.33 -28.51
N SER A 196 -1.33 -5.43 -29.22
CA SER A 196 -1.13 -5.45 -30.67
C SER A 196 -2.29 -6.20 -31.30
N PRO A 197 -2.95 -5.65 -32.33
CA PRO A 197 -3.65 -6.50 -33.29
C PRO A 197 -2.62 -7.48 -33.85
N PRO A 198 -2.97 -8.76 -34.10
CA PRO A 198 -2.09 -9.64 -34.85
C PRO A 198 -1.90 -9.04 -36.24
N ASP A 199 -0.75 -8.42 -36.51
CA ASP A 199 -0.32 -8.27 -37.89
C ASP A 199 0.21 -9.63 -38.41
N SER A 200 0.16 -9.84 -39.72
CA SER A 200 0.59 -11.09 -40.36
C SER A 200 2.11 -11.32 -40.32
N SER A 201 2.89 -10.39 -39.77
CA SER A 201 4.36 -10.44 -39.71
C SER A 201 4.92 -10.77 -38.32
N GLY A 202 4.09 -10.83 -37.29
CA GLY A 202 4.50 -11.26 -35.95
C GLY A 202 5.49 -10.32 -35.26
N PHE A 203 5.65 -9.08 -35.74
CA PHE A 203 6.55 -8.09 -35.16
C PHE A 203 5.78 -7.01 -34.42
N GLN A 204 5.94 -6.96 -33.10
CA GLN A 204 5.16 -6.12 -32.20
C GLN A 204 5.75 -4.70 -32.14
N THR A 205 5.00 -3.69 -32.60
CA THR A 205 5.38 -2.27 -32.52
C THR A 205 4.37 -1.41 -31.75
N GLY A 206 3.47 -2.04 -30.98
CA GLY A 206 2.44 -1.34 -30.22
C GLY A 206 3.03 -0.31 -29.25
N THR A 207 2.54 0.93 -29.31
CA THR A 207 2.86 1.96 -28.31
C THR A 207 2.28 1.51 -26.98
N LEU A 208 3.13 1.41 -25.95
CA LEU A 208 2.69 1.13 -24.59
C LEU A 208 1.81 2.27 -24.09
N VAL A 209 0.56 1.96 -23.77
CA VAL A 209 -0.32 2.88 -23.04
C VAL A 209 -0.20 2.54 -21.57
N ARG A 210 0.38 3.47 -20.79
CA ARG A 210 0.40 3.38 -19.33
C ARG A 210 -0.97 3.88 -18.83
N PRO A 211 -1.82 3.01 -18.26
CA PRO A 211 -3.08 3.44 -17.72
C PRO A 211 -2.84 4.37 -16.53
N ASN A 212 -3.63 5.43 -16.48
CA ASN A 212 -3.75 6.28 -15.31
C ASN A 212 -4.72 5.60 -14.34
N VAL A 213 -4.24 5.31 -13.15
CA VAL A 213 -4.99 4.65 -12.08
C VAL A 213 -5.12 5.62 -10.93
N ILE A 214 -6.36 6.08 -10.69
CA ILE A 214 -6.72 6.96 -9.58
C ILE A 214 -7.60 6.17 -8.62
N LEU A 215 -7.16 6.02 -7.38
CA LEU A 215 -7.85 5.29 -6.32
C LEU A 215 -8.06 6.23 -5.15
N GLU A 216 -9.30 6.47 -4.73
CA GLU A 216 -9.58 7.34 -3.58
C GLU A 216 -10.66 6.74 -2.68
N GLN A 217 -10.43 6.73 -1.36
CA GLN A 217 -11.42 6.27 -0.38
C GLN A 217 -11.88 4.83 -0.67
N LEU A 218 -10.92 3.92 -0.81
CA LEU A 218 -11.20 2.51 -1.12
C LEU A 218 -10.93 1.62 0.09
N VAL A 219 -11.77 0.61 0.25
CA VAL A 219 -11.57 -0.43 1.27
C VAL A 219 -11.47 -1.79 0.59
N PHE A 220 -10.36 -2.49 0.83
CA PHE A 220 -10.16 -3.88 0.43
C PHE A 220 -10.21 -4.73 1.69
N ARG A 221 -11.24 -5.58 1.83
CA ARG A 221 -11.35 -6.46 2.99
C ARG A 221 -11.64 -7.91 2.66
N ARG A 222 -10.92 -8.84 3.30
CA ARG A 222 -11.12 -10.30 3.17
C ARG A 222 -11.10 -10.82 1.74
N ASN A 223 -10.36 -10.14 0.86
CA ASN A 223 -10.18 -10.63 -0.50
C ASN A 223 -9.06 -11.67 -0.54
N VAL A 224 -9.16 -12.64 -1.45
CA VAL A 224 -8.22 -13.76 -1.54
C VAL A 224 -7.70 -13.92 -2.96
N ALA A 225 -6.38 -13.91 -3.12
CA ALA A 225 -5.71 -14.48 -4.28
C ALA A 225 -5.12 -15.82 -3.86
N GLN A 226 -5.43 -16.89 -4.60
CA GLN A 226 -4.94 -18.22 -4.29
C GLN A 226 -4.39 -18.92 -5.52
N GLY A 227 -3.16 -19.44 -5.42
CA GLY A 227 -2.57 -20.30 -6.43
C GLY A 227 -3.20 -21.70 -6.42
N GLY A 228 -3.33 -22.30 -7.60
CA GLY A 228 -3.78 -23.69 -7.75
C GLY A 228 -2.69 -24.68 -7.39
N GLN A 229 -3.05 -25.92 -7.12
CA GLN A 229 -2.11 -27.01 -6.92
C GLN A 229 -1.46 -27.45 -8.24
N GLY A 230 -0.22 -27.92 -8.18
CA GLY A 230 0.46 -28.53 -9.32
C GLY A 230 1.17 -29.82 -8.93
N ALA A 231 1.54 -30.64 -9.92
CA ALA A 231 2.20 -31.92 -9.68
C ALA A 231 3.62 -31.76 -9.09
N VAL A 232 4.34 -30.71 -9.50
CA VAL A 232 5.72 -30.43 -9.03
C VAL A 232 5.76 -29.20 -8.12
N VAL A 233 5.11 -28.10 -8.50
CA VAL A 233 5.07 -26.82 -7.78
C VAL A 233 3.65 -26.25 -7.86
N GLY A 234 3.18 -25.63 -6.79
CA GLY A 234 1.90 -24.91 -6.83
C GLY A 234 2.01 -23.60 -7.62
N GLY A 235 0.86 -23.00 -7.89
CA GLY A 235 0.78 -21.69 -8.54
C GLY A 235 1.06 -20.54 -7.58
N ASN A 236 1.44 -19.40 -8.13
CA ASN A 236 1.66 -18.19 -7.33
C ASN A 236 0.33 -17.58 -6.84
N ALA A 237 0.42 -16.74 -5.81
CA ALA A 237 -0.66 -15.85 -5.38
C ALA A 237 -0.17 -14.40 -5.35
N LEU A 238 -0.78 -13.53 -6.15
CA LEU A 238 -0.34 -12.15 -6.29
C LEU A 238 -1.43 -11.20 -5.82
N ALA A 239 -1.25 -10.56 -4.69
CA ALA A 239 -2.18 -9.61 -4.09
C ALA A 239 -3.57 -10.13 -3.75
N GLY A 240 -3.85 -10.30 -2.45
CA GLY A 240 -5.20 -10.58 -1.98
C GLY A 240 -6.16 -9.44 -2.31
N GLY A 241 -5.77 -8.20 -2.00
CA GLY A 241 -6.56 -6.99 -2.28
C GLY A 241 -6.35 -6.45 -3.69
N LEU A 242 -5.20 -5.82 -3.95
CA LEU A 242 -4.94 -5.03 -5.16
C LEU A 242 -3.66 -5.46 -5.88
N PHE A 243 -3.79 -5.92 -7.12
CA PHE A 243 -2.67 -6.13 -8.03
C PHE A 243 -2.58 -5.02 -9.07
N ILE A 244 -1.44 -4.34 -9.16
CA ILE A 244 -1.15 -3.34 -10.19
C ILE A 244 0.13 -3.69 -10.93
N HIS A 245 0.07 -3.63 -12.25
CA HIS A 245 1.20 -3.88 -13.11
C HIS A 245 1.30 -2.86 -14.24
N ARG A 246 2.41 -2.11 -14.28
CA ARG A 246 2.73 -1.09 -15.30
C ARG A 246 1.67 0.01 -15.42
N ALA A 247 1.42 0.74 -14.34
CA ALA A 247 0.49 1.87 -14.33
C ALA A 247 1.14 3.17 -13.84
N SER A 248 0.48 4.30 -14.07
CA SER A 248 0.71 5.53 -13.30
C SER A 248 -0.30 5.55 -12.16
N LEU A 249 0.15 5.55 -10.90
CA LEU A 249 -0.72 5.36 -9.74
C LEU A 249 -0.83 6.64 -8.90
N LEU A 250 -2.05 7.09 -8.66
CA LEU A 250 -2.38 8.03 -7.60
C LEU A 250 -3.39 7.35 -6.67
N ALA A 251 -2.98 7.09 -5.44
CA ALA A 251 -3.81 6.44 -4.43
C ALA A 251 -3.91 7.33 -3.18
N LYS A 252 -5.12 7.49 -2.65
CA LYS A 252 -5.38 8.27 -1.44
C LYS A 252 -6.46 7.62 -0.58
N ASP A 253 -6.29 7.62 0.74
CA ASP A 253 -7.33 7.15 1.68
C ASP A 253 -7.70 5.68 1.37
N ILE A 254 -6.70 4.80 1.38
CA ILE A 254 -6.87 3.38 1.00
C ILE A 254 -6.63 2.47 2.19
N ASP A 255 -7.58 1.59 2.44
CA ASP A 255 -7.50 0.62 3.51
C ASP A 255 -7.44 -0.83 2.99
N PHE A 256 -6.51 -1.62 3.53
CA PHE A 256 -6.37 -3.05 3.29
C PHE A 256 -6.50 -3.82 4.61
N PHE A 257 -7.58 -4.59 4.76
CA PHE A 257 -7.87 -5.39 5.96
C PHE A 257 -8.05 -6.86 5.64
N ASP A 258 -7.37 -7.74 6.37
CA ASP A 258 -7.63 -9.19 6.34
C ASP A 258 -7.54 -9.82 4.93
N ASN A 259 -6.80 -9.21 3.99
CA ASN A 259 -6.63 -9.77 2.66
C ASN A 259 -5.53 -10.84 2.66
N ARG A 260 -5.66 -11.83 1.78
CA ARG A 260 -4.79 -13.02 1.79
C ARG A 260 -4.26 -13.35 0.39
N ALA A 261 -2.95 -13.49 0.27
CA ALA A 261 -2.28 -14.09 -0.87
C ALA A 261 -1.77 -15.48 -0.46
N LEU A 262 -2.37 -16.54 -0.99
CA LEU A 262 -2.11 -17.93 -0.60
C LEU A 262 -1.59 -18.73 -1.79
N ALA A 263 -0.28 -18.94 -1.88
CA ALA A 263 0.26 -19.72 -2.98
C ALA A 263 -0.20 -21.19 -2.92
N GLY A 264 -0.30 -21.81 -4.09
CA GLY A 264 -0.74 -23.20 -4.20
C GLY A 264 0.31 -24.16 -3.66
N SER A 265 -0.11 -25.33 -3.22
CA SER A 265 0.80 -26.37 -2.74
C SER A 265 1.02 -27.46 -3.79
N SER A 266 2.07 -28.26 -3.62
CA SER A 266 2.29 -29.50 -4.36
C SER A 266 2.73 -30.63 -3.45
N THR A 267 2.47 -31.87 -3.88
CA THR A 267 3.10 -33.06 -3.28
C THR A 267 4.47 -33.36 -3.91
N GLY A 268 4.83 -32.64 -4.97
CA GLY A 268 6.12 -32.73 -5.65
C GLY A 268 7.20 -31.90 -4.94
N ARG A 269 8.27 -31.56 -5.66
CA ARG A 269 9.46 -30.93 -5.06
C ARG A 269 9.18 -29.55 -4.46
N GLY A 270 8.22 -28.80 -4.99
CA GLY A 270 7.91 -27.42 -4.60
C GLY A 270 8.70 -26.35 -5.36
N TYR A 271 9.49 -26.75 -6.36
CA TYR A 271 10.18 -25.84 -7.27
C TYR A 271 10.47 -26.49 -8.63
N LEU A 272 10.53 -25.65 -9.67
CA LEU A 272 10.93 -26.06 -11.03
C LEU A 272 12.38 -25.70 -11.35
N SER A 273 12.84 -24.57 -10.82
CA SER A 273 14.19 -24.05 -10.96
C SER A 273 14.56 -23.27 -9.71
N ALA A 274 15.79 -22.75 -9.63
CA ALA A 274 16.26 -22.00 -8.47
C ALA A 274 15.44 -20.74 -8.14
N THR A 275 14.64 -20.24 -9.10
CA THR A 275 13.85 -19.01 -8.98
C THR A 275 12.35 -19.23 -9.17
N GLN A 276 11.90 -20.46 -9.42
CA GLN A 276 10.48 -20.76 -9.65
C GLN A 276 9.96 -21.66 -8.53
N HIS A 277 9.23 -21.05 -7.62
CA HIS A 277 8.53 -21.68 -6.50
C HIS A 277 7.05 -21.27 -6.52
N ALA A 278 6.27 -21.74 -5.55
CA ALA A 278 4.90 -21.33 -5.33
C ALA A 278 4.86 -20.11 -4.40
N ASP A 279 5.06 -18.92 -4.95
CA ASP A 279 5.29 -17.70 -4.18
C ASP A 279 4.00 -16.91 -3.93
N ALA A 280 3.90 -16.29 -2.75
CA ALA A 280 2.84 -15.35 -2.39
C ALA A 280 3.39 -13.94 -2.22
N LEU A 281 2.78 -12.97 -2.91
CA LEU A 281 3.24 -11.58 -2.93
C LEU A 281 2.12 -10.65 -2.44
N GLY A 282 2.41 -9.81 -1.44
CA GLY A 282 1.59 -8.66 -1.07
C GLY A 282 0.21 -9.03 -0.55
N GLY A 283 0.04 -9.50 0.69
CA GLY A 283 -1.29 -9.93 1.18
C GLY A 283 -2.39 -8.88 0.94
N GLY A 284 -2.07 -7.61 1.21
CA GLY A 284 -2.88 -6.45 0.86
C GLY A 284 -2.75 -6.08 -0.63
N ALA A 285 -1.57 -5.68 -1.08
CA ALA A 285 -1.35 -5.29 -2.47
C ALA A 285 0.04 -5.64 -3.01
N ALA A 286 0.11 -5.84 -4.33
CA ALA A 286 1.36 -6.01 -5.08
C ALA A 286 1.40 -5.01 -6.24
N ILE A 287 2.44 -4.17 -6.26
CA ILE A 287 2.65 -3.12 -7.26
C ILE A 287 3.95 -3.40 -8.01
N MET A 288 3.82 -3.70 -9.30
CA MET A 288 4.91 -4.25 -10.09
C MET A 288 5.21 -3.43 -11.35
N PHE A 289 6.48 -3.47 -11.71
CA PHE A 289 7.13 -3.05 -12.95
C PHE A 289 6.81 -1.66 -13.50
N ALA A 290 7.83 -0.79 -13.42
CA ALA A 290 7.80 0.57 -13.93
C ALA A 290 6.56 1.38 -13.48
N THR A 291 5.96 1.02 -12.35
CA THR A 291 4.87 1.78 -11.77
C THR A 291 5.47 2.97 -11.04
N LYS A 292 5.09 4.18 -11.47
CA LYS A 292 5.37 5.40 -10.73
C LYS A 292 4.11 5.76 -9.97
N GLY A 293 4.24 6.06 -8.69
CA GLY A 293 3.05 6.37 -7.93
C GLY A 293 3.25 7.20 -6.68
N THR A 294 2.15 7.84 -6.30
CA THR A 294 1.98 8.50 -5.01
C THR A 294 0.85 7.78 -4.30
N ILE A 295 1.13 7.33 -3.08
CA ILE A 295 0.19 6.66 -2.19
C ILE A 295 0.15 7.47 -0.90
N ASN A 296 -1.01 8.01 -0.54
CA ASN A 296 -1.12 8.85 0.65
C ASN A 296 -2.26 8.39 1.54
N SER A 297 -2.09 8.49 2.85
CA SER A 297 -3.15 8.17 3.82
C SER A 297 -3.63 6.72 3.65
N ILE A 298 -2.78 5.75 4.02
CA ILE A 298 -3.10 4.33 3.85
C ILE A 298 -3.06 3.55 5.16
N THR A 299 -3.98 2.62 5.31
CA THR A 299 -4.00 1.64 6.40
C THR A 299 -3.82 0.24 5.81
N VAL A 300 -2.83 -0.50 6.30
CA VAL A 300 -2.55 -1.87 5.86
C VAL A 300 -2.50 -2.73 7.11
N ALA A 301 -3.59 -3.44 7.42
CA ALA A 301 -3.70 -4.20 8.66
C ALA A 301 -4.17 -5.64 8.48
N ASN A 302 -3.57 -6.55 9.26
CA ASN A 302 -3.93 -7.97 9.34
C ASN A 302 -3.90 -8.71 8.00
N ASN A 303 -3.09 -8.26 7.03
CA ASN A 303 -2.98 -8.94 5.74
C ASN A 303 -1.95 -10.08 5.81
N GLU A 304 -2.14 -11.10 4.97
CA GLU A 304 -1.32 -12.32 4.99
C GLU A 304 -0.78 -12.65 3.59
N ALA A 305 0.51 -12.90 3.49
CA ALA A 305 1.14 -13.59 2.36
C ALA A 305 1.71 -14.94 2.82
N GLN A 306 1.29 -16.03 2.18
CA GLN A 306 1.70 -17.39 2.53
C GLN A 306 2.23 -18.18 1.34
N GLY A 307 3.49 -18.60 1.42
CA GLY A 307 4.12 -19.47 0.43
C GLY A 307 3.52 -20.87 0.40
N GLY A 308 3.54 -21.50 -0.78
CA GLY A 308 2.96 -22.82 -1.02
C GLY A 308 3.79 -23.95 -0.41
N ALA A 309 3.14 -25.02 0.04
CA ALA A 309 3.89 -26.19 0.53
C ALA A 309 4.47 -27.01 -0.64
N GLY A 310 5.64 -27.59 -0.41
CA GLY A 310 6.29 -28.55 -1.31
C GLY A 310 7.03 -29.61 -0.51
N LYS A 311 7.33 -30.75 -1.11
CA LYS A 311 8.06 -31.83 -0.43
C LYS A 311 9.50 -31.42 -0.08
N GLU A 312 10.26 -30.95 -1.08
CA GLU A 312 11.67 -30.61 -0.90
C GLU A 312 11.84 -29.15 -0.47
N LYS A 313 11.09 -28.23 -1.07
CA LYS A 313 11.19 -26.80 -0.78
C LYS A 313 9.84 -26.11 -0.72
N GLY A 314 9.62 -25.33 0.34
CA GLY A 314 8.48 -24.43 0.44
C GLY A 314 8.62 -23.20 -0.45
N GLY A 315 7.49 -22.69 -0.94
CA GLY A 315 7.40 -21.42 -1.64
C GLY A 315 7.65 -20.23 -0.72
N LEU A 316 7.92 -19.06 -1.30
CA LEU A 316 8.29 -17.86 -0.56
C LEU A 316 7.06 -16.98 -0.30
N ALA A 317 7.13 -16.14 0.73
CA ALA A 317 6.17 -15.09 0.98
C ALA A 317 6.89 -13.74 1.06
N TYR A 318 6.35 -12.75 0.36
CA TYR A 318 6.93 -11.42 0.27
C TYR A 318 5.89 -10.34 0.56
N GLY A 319 6.14 -9.49 1.54
CA GLY A 319 5.25 -8.37 1.86
C GLY A 319 3.91 -8.85 2.40
N GLY A 320 3.80 -9.12 3.71
CA GLY A 320 2.51 -9.51 4.29
C GLY A 320 1.42 -8.46 4.01
N GLY A 321 1.79 -7.18 4.09
CA GLY A 321 0.97 -6.06 3.66
C GLY A 321 1.16 -5.72 2.17
N LEU A 322 2.29 -5.09 1.84
CA LEU A 322 2.58 -4.57 0.50
C LEU A 322 3.84 -5.19 -0.12
N PHE A 323 3.78 -5.44 -1.42
CA PHE A 323 4.92 -5.88 -2.22
C PHE A 323 5.18 -4.92 -3.39
N PHE A 324 6.44 -4.54 -3.59
CA PHE A 324 6.89 -3.73 -4.72
C PHE A 324 7.97 -4.47 -5.50
N GLU A 325 7.79 -4.59 -6.81
CA GLU A 325 8.83 -5.15 -7.69
C GLU A 325 9.14 -4.24 -8.88
N GLY A 326 10.38 -3.77 -9.00
CA GLY A 326 10.89 -3.19 -10.23
C GLY A 326 11.61 -4.21 -11.12
N ARG A 327 11.96 -3.81 -12.33
CA ARG A 327 12.68 -4.64 -13.30
C ARG A 327 14.14 -4.17 -13.41
N LEU A 328 15.06 -5.10 -13.64
CA LEU A 328 16.40 -4.81 -14.17
C LEU A 328 16.71 -5.62 -15.43
N ASP A 329 15.94 -6.67 -15.75
CA ASP A 329 16.20 -7.54 -16.92
C ASP A 329 14.93 -8.03 -17.65
N SER A 330 15.11 -8.33 -18.93
CA SER A 330 14.21 -8.61 -20.03
C SER A 330 13.35 -9.89 -19.96
N GLN A 331 13.36 -10.72 -18.90
CA GLN A 331 12.88 -12.13 -19.01
C GLN A 331 11.64 -12.58 -18.20
N ILE A 332 10.82 -11.70 -17.62
CA ILE A 332 9.59 -12.15 -16.89
C ILE A 332 8.39 -12.28 -17.83
N VAL A 333 7.78 -13.48 -17.86
CA VAL A 333 6.49 -13.78 -18.51
C VAL A 333 5.38 -13.47 -17.52
N ILE A 334 4.57 -12.44 -17.80
CA ILE A 334 3.41 -12.10 -16.97
C ILE A 334 2.21 -12.90 -17.48
N PRO A 335 1.39 -13.51 -16.59
CA PRO A 335 0.13 -14.11 -17.00
C PRO A 335 -0.74 -13.09 -17.76
N GLY A 336 -0.90 -13.30 -19.07
CA GLY A 336 -1.67 -12.41 -19.94
C GLY A 336 -0.89 -11.32 -20.69
N CYS A 337 0.44 -11.17 -20.53
CA CYS A 337 1.26 -10.29 -21.37
C CYS A 337 2.38 -11.05 -22.12
N PRO A 338 2.64 -10.78 -23.42
CA PRO A 338 3.79 -11.33 -24.14
C PRO A 338 5.13 -10.78 -23.62
N ALA A 339 6.19 -11.60 -23.62
CA ALA A 339 7.44 -11.36 -22.88
C ALA A 339 8.47 -10.43 -23.56
N ASN A 340 8.22 -9.94 -24.78
CA ASN A 340 9.29 -9.48 -25.65
C ASN A 340 9.21 -7.97 -25.92
N SER A 341 10.32 -7.25 -25.67
CA SER A 341 10.59 -5.84 -26.04
C SER A 341 9.90 -4.73 -25.23
N MET A 342 10.60 -4.15 -24.25
CA MET A 342 10.26 -2.81 -23.74
C MET A 342 11.51 -1.98 -23.41
N PRO A 343 11.65 -0.76 -23.96
CA PRO A 343 12.84 0.10 -23.81
C PRO A 343 12.82 1.07 -22.60
N GLU A 344 11.79 1.03 -21.74
CA GLU A 344 11.60 2.06 -20.70
C GLU A 344 12.37 1.78 -19.39
N SER A 345 12.66 2.87 -18.65
CA SER A 345 13.31 2.84 -17.34
C SER A 345 12.58 1.87 -16.41
N PRO A 346 13.25 0.78 -15.99
CA PRO A 346 12.56 -0.39 -15.46
C PRO A 346 12.23 -0.27 -13.96
N ILE A 347 12.35 0.94 -13.41
CA ILE A 347 12.39 1.20 -11.97
C ILE A 347 10.99 1.59 -11.45
N ASN A 348 10.55 0.95 -10.37
CA ASN A 348 9.44 1.47 -9.57
C ASN A 348 9.97 2.59 -8.68
N ASP A 349 9.30 3.74 -8.75
CA ASP A 349 9.60 4.93 -7.97
C ASP A 349 8.30 5.37 -7.31
N VAL A 350 8.17 5.06 -6.04
CA VAL A 350 6.91 5.20 -5.29
C VAL A 350 7.13 6.08 -4.07
N PHE A 351 6.30 7.12 -3.98
CA PHE A 351 6.18 7.95 -2.79
C PHE A 351 5.01 7.45 -1.94
N ILE A 352 5.26 7.17 -0.66
CA ILE A 352 4.24 6.78 0.32
C ILE A 352 4.25 7.79 1.46
N ALA A 353 3.10 8.32 1.85
CA ALA A 353 3.01 9.16 3.03
C ALA A 353 1.76 8.88 3.86
N ASP A 354 1.82 9.24 5.15
CA ASP A 354 0.71 9.13 6.10
C ASP A 354 0.20 7.68 6.16
N ALA A 355 1.09 6.74 6.49
CA ALA A 355 0.82 5.31 6.31
C ALA A 355 0.93 4.50 7.61
N GLU A 356 0.01 3.54 7.80
CA GLU A 356 -0.01 2.65 8.95
C GLU A 356 0.03 1.18 8.51
N PHE A 357 0.96 0.41 9.06
CA PHE A 357 1.10 -1.02 8.81
C PHE A 357 1.02 -1.80 10.11
N ILE A 358 -0.07 -2.54 10.32
CA ILE A 358 -0.38 -3.13 11.62
C ILE A 358 -0.60 -4.63 11.48
N ASN A 359 0.16 -5.44 12.21
CA ASN A 359 -0.06 -6.88 12.34
C ASN A 359 -0.15 -7.65 11.00
N ASN A 360 0.62 -7.24 10.00
CA ASN A 360 0.69 -7.99 8.75
C ASN A 360 1.65 -9.17 8.88
N LEU A 361 1.36 -10.24 8.16
CA LEU A 361 2.05 -11.52 8.27
C LEU A 361 2.59 -11.97 6.91
N SER A 362 3.89 -12.25 6.87
CA SER A 362 4.52 -13.00 5.79
C SER A 362 5.00 -14.34 6.31
N ILE A 363 4.55 -15.45 5.72
CA ILE A 363 4.94 -16.80 6.13
C ILE A 363 5.39 -17.66 4.95
N GLY A 364 6.62 -18.19 5.05
CA GLY A 364 7.13 -19.13 4.06
C GLY A 364 6.35 -20.45 4.00
N GLY A 365 6.42 -21.12 2.86
CA GLY A 365 5.83 -22.43 2.65
C GLY A 365 6.56 -23.55 3.39
N THR A 366 5.86 -24.65 3.63
CA THR A 366 6.44 -25.85 4.28
C THR A 366 7.19 -26.72 3.29
N GLY A 367 8.31 -27.32 3.71
CA GLY A 367 9.06 -28.34 2.98
C GLY A 367 10.26 -28.86 3.78
N GLU A 368 11.04 -29.79 3.23
CA GLU A 368 12.33 -30.18 3.84
C GLU A 368 13.22 -28.94 4.04
N ILE A 369 13.28 -28.08 3.01
CA ILE A 369 13.77 -26.70 3.11
C ILE A 369 12.57 -25.79 3.21
N ALA A 370 12.42 -25.12 4.35
CA ALA A 370 11.35 -24.16 4.54
C ALA A 370 11.47 -22.98 3.57
N GLY A 371 10.33 -22.49 3.12
CA GLY A 371 10.23 -21.22 2.41
C GLY A 371 10.54 -20.03 3.34
N ASN A 372 10.88 -18.89 2.74
CA ASN A 372 11.17 -17.68 3.48
C ASN A 372 9.90 -16.83 3.65
N GLY A 373 9.74 -16.20 4.82
CA GLY A 373 8.86 -15.07 5.02
C GLY A 373 9.68 -13.78 5.03
N ILE A 374 9.30 -12.82 4.21
CA ILE A 374 10.11 -11.64 3.87
C ILE A 374 9.23 -10.39 3.94
N GLY A 375 9.60 -9.42 4.78
CA GLY A 375 8.89 -8.16 4.88
C GLY A 375 7.49 -8.34 5.45
N GLY A 376 7.35 -8.46 6.77
CA GLY A 376 6.03 -8.70 7.37
C GLY A 376 5.02 -7.61 7.01
N ALA A 377 5.44 -6.34 7.06
CA ALA A 377 4.65 -5.22 6.55
C ALA A 377 4.85 -5.05 5.04
N LEU A 378 6.10 -4.91 4.61
CA LEU A 378 6.46 -4.45 3.29
C LEU A 378 7.72 -5.13 2.76
N ASN A 379 7.69 -5.55 1.50
CA ASN A 379 8.89 -5.89 0.75
C ASN A 379 9.03 -5.02 -0.51
N ALA A 380 10.25 -4.58 -0.80
CA ALA A 380 10.61 -3.89 -2.02
C ALA A 380 11.79 -4.59 -2.69
N PHE A 381 11.55 -5.18 -3.85
CA PHE A 381 12.55 -5.80 -4.69
C PHE A 381 12.80 -4.96 -5.92
N ARG A 382 14.03 -4.45 -6.09
CA ARG A 382 14.41 -3.57 -7.21
C ARG A 382 13.51 -2.33 -7.34
N ALA A 383 13.03 -1.82 -6.22
CA ALA A 383 12.09 -0.72 -6.14
C ALA A 383 12.59 0.35 -5.16
N TYR A 384 12.42 1.62 -5.54
CA TYR A 384 12.86 2.76 -4.74
C TYR A 384 11.64 3.37 -4.09
N LEU A 385 11.70 3.42 -2.76
CA LEU A 385 10.60 3.92 -1.95
C LEU A 385 11.04 5.19 -1.26
N THR A 386 10.27 6.25 -1.43
CA THR A 386 10.34 7.43 -0.57
C THR A 386 9.15 7.38 0.37
N MET A 387 9.38 7.23 1.67
CA MET A 387 8.33 7.11 2.67
C MET A 387 8.47 8.21 3.73
N ASP A 388 7.37 8.88 4.06
CA ASP A 388 7.33 9.97 5.04
C ASP A 388 6.10 9.83 5.95
N ARG A 389 6.25 10.06 7.25
CA ARG A 389 5.17 9.96 8.24
C ARG A 389 4.47 8.59 8.17
N PHE A 390 5.19 7.54 8.54
CA PHE A 390 4.62 6.19 8.54
C PHE A 390 4.97 5.40 9.80
N GLN A 391 4.07 4.50 10.18
CA GLN A 391 4.26 3.57 11.27
C GLN A 391 4.09 2.12 10.84
N MET A 392 4.94 1.23 11.37
CA MET A 392 4.89 -0.21 11.17
C MET A 392 5.00 -0.91 12.52
N ILE A 393 3.87 -1.45 13.00
CA ILE A 393 3.73 -2.02 14.34
C ILE A 393 3.23 -3.46 14.27
N GLY A 394 3.88 -4.37 15.02
CA GLY A 394 3.37 -5.72 15.23
C GLY A 394 3.47 -6.65 14.01
N ASN A 395 4.22 -6.28 12.97
CA ASN A 395 4.30 -7.08 11.75
C ASN A 395 5.29 -8.24 11.90
N GLN A 396 5.02 -9.34 11.20
CA GLN A 396 5.77 -10.58 11.37
C GLN A 396 6.24 -11.17 10.03
N ALA A 397 7.51 -11.59 10.00
CA ALA A 397 8.11 -12.34 8.91
C ALA A 397 8.57 -13.70 9.44
N LEU A 398 7.89 -14.78 9.04
CA LEU A 398 8.07 -16.13 9.56
C LEU A 398 8.58 -17.08 8.46
N THR A 399 9.56 -17.90 8.79
CA THR A 399 9.88 -19.09 7.98
C THR A 399 8.70 -20.05 7.95
N GLY A 400 8.60 -20.86 6.89
CA GLY A 400 7.76 -22.05 6.90
C GLY A 400 8.31 -23.15 7.80
N PHE A 401 7.58 -24.27 7.89
CA PHE A 401 8.07 -25.47 8.56
C PHE A 401 9.08 -26.21 7.69
N GLY A 402 10.24 -26.54 8.26
CA GLY A 402 11.36 -27.14 7.55
C GLY A 402 12.70 -26.64 8.07
N ASP A 403 13.78 -27.15 7.48
CA ASP A 403 15.13 -26.66 7.74
C ASP A 403 15.40 -25.38 6.93
N ASP A 404 16.39 -24.61 7.37
CA ASP A 404 17.06 -23.58 6.55
C ASP A 404 16.24 -22.39 6.03
N GLY A 405 14.95 -22.27 6.34
CA GLY A 405 14.14 -21.11 5.98
C GLY A 405 14.46 -19.86 6.80
N ALA A 406 14.08 -18.70 6.26
CA ALA A 406 14.37 -17.40 6.83
C ALA A 406 13.10 -16.57 7.03
N GLY A 407 12.89 -16.07 8.24
CA GLY A 407 12.03 -14.91 8.50
C GLY A 407 12.89 -13.65 8.51
N SER A 408 12.58 -12.65 7.69
CA SER A 408 13.47 -11.50 7.48
C SER A 408 12.74 -10.19 7.26
N GLY A 409 13.22 -9.10 7.89
CA GLY A 409 12.56 -7.80 7.80
C GLY A 409 11.16 -7.89 8.41
N GLY A 410 11.05 -8.03 9.73
CA GLY A 410 9.74 -8.18 10.37
C GLY A 410 8.77 -7.06 9.98
N ALA A 411 9.27 -5.83 9.84
CA ALA A 411 8.57 -4.76 9.15
C ALA A 411 8.92 -4.72 7.66
N ILE A 412 10.16 -4.30 7.35
CA ILE A 412 10.58 -3.91 6.00
C ILE A 412 11.71 -4.79 5.51
N PHE A 413 11.61 -5.25 4.27
CA PHE A 413 12.73 -5.82 3.54
C PHE A 413 12.94 -5.08 2.22
N ILE A 414 14.10 -4.44 2.06
CA ILE A 414 14.55 -3.85 0.79
C ILE A 414 15.65 -4.72 0.18
N GLU A 415 15.50 -5.08 -1.08
CA GLU A 415 16.49 -5.87 -1.81
C GLU A 415 16.75 -5.43 -3.24
N ASP A 416 18.00 -5.63 -3.67
CA ASP A 416 18.46 -5.40 -5.05
C ASP A 416 18.11 -4.01 -5.60
N SER A 417 18.18 -2.99 -4.74
CA SER A 417 17.87 -1.59 -5.03
C SER A 417 19.10 -0.72 -4.72
N PRO A 418 20.23 -0.90 -5.44
CA PRO A 418 21.45 -0.12 -5.21
C PRO A 418 21.22 1.35 -5.58
N ARG A 419 22.05 2.27 -5.07
CA ARG A 419 21.95 3.69 -5.44
C ARG A 419 22.04 3.88 -6.95
N LEU A 420 21.13 4.66 -7.49
CA LEU A 420 21.09 5.02 -8.90
C LEU A 420 22.24 5.96 -9.29
N PRO A 421 22.62 6.03 -10.58
CA PRO A 421 23.67 6.94 -11.04
C PRO A 421 23.42 8.43 -10.75
N ASP A 422 22.16 8.82 -10.57
CA ASP A 422 21.75 10.17 -10.17
C ASP A 422 21.76 10.40 -8.65
N GLY A 423 22.20 9.41 -7.88
CA GLY A 423 22.31 9.45 -6.42
C GLY A 423 21.04 9.02 -5.68
N ARG A 424 19.93 8.72 -6.38
CA ARG A 424 18.70 8.29 -5.71
C ARG A 424 18.84 6.92 -5.07
N MET A 425 18.18 6.75 -3.93
CA MET A 425 18.11 5.55 -3.12
C MET A 425 16.79 5.56 -2.34
N SER A 426 16.40 4.46 -1.71
CA SER A 426 15.21 4.46 -0.85
C SER A 426 15.43 5.39 0.35
N TYR A 427 14.40 6.15 0.72
CA TYR A 427 14.48 7.18 1.77
C TYR A 427 13.27 7.11 2.69
N PHE A 428 13.52 6.89 3.98
CA PHE A 428 12.51 6.80 5.03
C PHE A 428 12.67 7.96 5.98
N LYS A 429 11.59 8.70 6.19
CA LYS A 429 11.56 9.90 7.01
C LYS A 429 10.39 9.85 7.99
N ASN A 430 10.59 10.36 9.21
CA ASN A 430 9.53 10.49 10.22
C ASN A 430 8.80 9.16 10.43
N ALA A 431 9.54 8.15 10.87
CA ALA A 431 9.09 6.75 10.82
C ALA A 431 9.05 6.11 12.20
N ILE A 432 7.98 5.39 12.53
CA ILE A 432 7.91 4.52 13.72
C ILE A 432 7.95 3.07 13.25
N ILE A 433 8.99 2.31 13.61
CA ILE A 433 9.13 0.90 13.22
C ILE A 433 9.34 0.10 14.49
N ALA A 434 8.27 -0.50 15.00
CA ALA A 434 8.32 -1.10 16.32
C ALA A 434 7.52 -2.39 16.52
N GLN A 435 7.93 -3.19 17.50
CA GLN A 435 7.24 -4.43 17.86
C GLN A 435 7.13 -5.42 16.69
N ASN A 436 8.03 -5.35 15.71
CA ASN A 436 8.03 -6.26 14.57
C ASN A 436 8.95 -7.44 14.84
N GLU A 437 8.63 -8.58 14.24
CA GLU A 437 9.30 -9.84 14.53
C GLU A 437 9.76 -10.57 13.26
N ALA A 438 10.98 -11.08 13.29
CA ALA A 438 11.53 -11.93 12.24
C ALA A 438 11.98 -13.29 12.83
N ILE A 439 11.35 -14.37 12.37
CA ILE A 439 11.60 -15.74 12.88
C ILE A 439 12.09 -16.68 11.77
N GLY A 440 13.31 -17.20 11.91
CA GLY A 440 13.82 -18.32 11.08
C GLY A 440 15.33 -18.48 11.10
N ALA A 441 15.82 -19.69 10.82
CA ALA A 441 17.23 -20.08 10.97
C ALA A 441 18.25 -19.19 10.22
N LYS A 442 17.88 -18.67 9.06
CA LYS A 442 18.75 -17.80 8.24
C LYS A 442 18.25 -16.34 8.15
N GLY A 443 17.32 -16.02 9.03
CA GLY A 443 16.61 -14.74 9.11
C GLY A 443 17.45 -13.57 9.62
N GLY A 444 16.77 -12.45 9.89
CA GLY A 444 17.34 -11.28 10.53
C GLY A 444 16.67 -9.97 10.11
N GLY A 445 17.02 -8.87 10.79
CA GLY A 445 16.31 -7.60 10.66
C GLY A 445 14.91 -7.70 11.26
N GLY A 446 14.80 -7.71 12.59
CA GLY A 446 13.49 -7.72 13.26
C GLY A 446 12.61 -6.55 12.81
N GLY A 447 13.18 -5.35 12.71
CA GLY A 447 12.58 -4.20 12.05
C GLY A 447 12.84 -4.21 10.55
N ILE A 448 14.08 -3.87 10.17
CA ILE A 448 14.47 -3.59 8.78
C ILE A 448 15.58 -4.55 8.33
N ARG A 449 15.42 -5.13 7.13
CA ARG A 449 16.50 -5.80 6.41
C ARG A 449 16.79 -5.11 5.07
N VAL A 450 18.07 -4.88 4.80
CA VAL A 450 18.58 -4.27 3.56
C VAL A 450 19.58 -5.24 2.92
N LEU A 451 19.33 -5.67 1.68
CA LEU A 451 20.15 -6.66 0.98
C LEU A 451 20.56 -6.21 -0.43
N GLY A 452 21.85 -5.95 -0.63
CA GLY A 452 22.39 -5.34 -1.86
C GLY A 452 21.64 -4.08 -2.28
N SER A 453 21.36 -3.19 -1.32
CA SER A 453 20.56 -2.00 -1.54
C SER A 453 21.06 -0.83 -0.70
N ASP A 454 20.71 0.38 -1.13
CA ASP A 454 21.04 1.59 -0.39
C ASP A 454 19.78 2.23 0.20
N VAL A 455 19.81 2.56 1.49
CA VAL A 455 18.68 3.17 2.21
C VAL A 455 19.14 4.33 3.09
N LYS A 456 18.43 5.46 3.04
CA LYS A 456 18.57 6.57 3.99
C LYS A 456 17.39 6.57 4.94
N ILE A 457 17.65 6.72 6.24
CA ILE A 457 16.66 6.77 7.32
C ILE A 457 16.91 8.07 8.10
N GLU A 458 15.88 8.86 8.33
CA GLU A 458 16.00 10.17 9.01
C GLU A 458 14.81 10.43 9.92
N HIS A 459 15.05 10.87 11.17
CA HIS A 459 13.98 11.06 12.15
C HIS A 459 13.10 9.81 12.31
N ALA A 460 13.71 8.67 12.58
CA ALA A 460 12.99 7.42 12.85
C ALA A 460 13.07 7.03 14.32
N THR A 461 12.02 6.40 14.83
CA THR A 461 12.00 5.66 16.10
C THR A 461 11.87 4.18 15.77
N ILE A 462 12.96 3.43 15.94
CA ILE A 462 13.02 1.99 15.71
C ILE A 462 13.15 1.32 17.08
N ALA A 463 12.11 0.63 17.54
CA ALA A 463 12.05 0.17 18.93
C ALA A 463 11.39 -1.20 19.10
N ASP A 464 11.78 -1.96 20.11
CA ASP A 464 11.11 -3.21 20.51
C ASP A 464 10.97 -4.25 19.39
N ASN A 465 11.82 -4.21 18.36
CA ASN A 465 11.79 -5.22 17.31
C ASN A 465 12.55 -6.46 17.76
N ILE A 466 12.08 -7.64 17.37
CA ILE A 466 12.56 -8.90 17.96
C ILE A 466 13.06 -9.87 16.89
N ILE A 467 14.19 -10.50 17.22
CA ILE A 467 14.63 -11.76 16.63
C ILE A 467 14.74 -12.74 17.80
N PRO A 468 13.94 -13.82 17.84
CA PRO A 468 13.97 -14.76 18.95
C PRO A 468 15.37 -15.37 19.19
N ALA A 469 15.68 -15.63 20.47
CA ALA A 469 16.99 -16.13 20.89
C ALA A 469 17.30 -17.55 20.38
N ASP A 470 16.27 -18.37 20.23
CA ASP A 470 16.30 -19.80 19.92
C ASP A 470 16.17 -20.13 18.42
N GLY A 471 15.89 -19.13 17.58
CA GLY A 471 15.55 -19.33 16.17
C GLY A 471 16.70 -19.70 15.23
N GLY A 472 17.90 -20.03 15.72
CA GLY A 472 19.07 -20.38 14.88
C GLY A 472 19.63 -19.23 14.03
N VAL A 473 19.08 -18.02 14.17
CA VAL A 473 19.37 -16.84 13.36
C VAL A 473 20.84 -16.45 13.49
N ARG A 474 21.59 -16.63 12.40
CA ARG A 474 23.04 -16.33 12.32
C ARG A 474 23.36 -14.83 12.26
N SER A 475 22.39 -13.98 11.92
CA SER A 475 22.59 -12.53 11.75
C SER A 475 21.83 -11.73 12.82
N PRO A 476 22.52 -11.08 13.77
CA PRO A 476 21.91 -10.65 15.03
C PRO A 476 21.18 -9.29 15.02
N GLY A 477 21.02 -8.59 13.88
CA GLY A 477 20.47 -7.23 13.85
C GLY A 477 18.95 -7.17 14.08
N GLN A 478 18.52 -6.81 15.29
CA GLN A 478 17.10 -6.72 15.67
C GLN A 478 16.41 -5.48 15.08
N ALA A 479 17.06 -4.32 15.12
CA ALA A 479 16.55 -3.08 14.54
C ALA A 479 16.80 -3.06 13.04
N ILE A 480 18.08 -3.16 12.65
CA ILE A 480 18.54 -3.03 11.26
C ILE A 480 19.57 -4.12 10.98
N LEU A 481 19.38 -4.83 9.87
CA LEU A 481 20.36 -5.73 9.27
C LEU A 481 20.69 -5.28 7.85
N ALA A 482 21.92 -4.87 7.60
CA ALA A 482 22.44 -4.59 6.26
C ALA A 482 23.35 -5.72 5.78
N GLY A 483 23.19 -6.17 4.54
CA GLY A 483 24.08 -7.18 3.98
C GLY A 483 24.21 -7.14 2.46
N PRO A 484 25.24 -7.80 1.91
CA PRO A 484 25.48 -7.80 0.48
C PRO A 484 24.57 -8.81 -0.23
N ARG A 485 24.31 -8.59 -1.52
CA ARG A 485 23.65 -9.54 -2.41
C ARG A 485 24.62 -10.06 -3.47
N PRO A 486 24.89 -11.37 -3.52
CA PRO A 486 25.57 -11.95 -4.66
C PRO A 486 24.64 -11.96 -5.88
N GLN A 487 25.08 -11.39 -7.01
CA GLN A 487 24.37 -11.44 -8.29
C GLN A 487 25.35 -11.66 -9.45
N ALA A 488 25.21 -12.78 -10.15
CA ALA A 488 25.99 -13.09 -11.36
C ALA A 488 27.52 -12.94 -11.21
N GLY A 489 28.07 -13.26 -10.03
CA GLY A 489 29.51 -13.12 -9.74
C GLY A 489 29.96 -11.72 -9.30
N VAL A 490 29.04 -10.75 -9.25
CA VAL A 490 29.24 -9.43 -8.66
C VAL A 490 28.58 -9.39 -7.28
N GLN A 491 29.27 -8.83 -6.30
CA GLN A 491 28.73 -8.63 -4.96
C GLN A 491 28.20 -7.20 -4.87
N ILE A 492 26.88 -7.06 -4.73
CA ILE A 492 26.23 -5.77 -4.54
C ILE A 492 26.22 -5.48 -3.04
N THR A 493 26.95 -4.46 -2.64
CA THR A 493 27.06 -4.03 -1.24
C THR A 493 25.79 -3.27 -0.80
N SER A 494 25.49 -3.25 0.49
CA SER A 494 24.47 -2.34 1.03
C SER A 494 25.10 -1.17 1.77
N GLN A 495 24.56 0.03 1.57
CA GLN A 495 24.84 1.22 2.38
C GLN A 495 23.56 1.72 3.05
N VAL A 496 23.55 1.75 4.38
CA VAL A 496 22.47 2.35 5.17
C VAL A 496 22.98 3.60 5.87
N ILE A 497 22.25 4.71 5.73
CA ILE A 497 22.55 5.98 6.42
C ILE A 497 21.41 6.24 7.40
N VAL A 498 21.73 6.45 8.68
CA VAL A 498 20.75 6.67 9.76
C VAL A 498 21.06 7.97 10.48
N ASN A 499 20.18 8.95 10.30
CA ASN A 499 20.33 10.30 10.86
C ASN A 499 19.24 10.59 11.88
N TYR A 500 19.60 11.27 12.98
CA TYR A 500 18.64 11.84 13.93
C TYR A 500 17.56 10.84 14.39
N SER A 501 17.93 9.58 14.59
CA SER A 501 16.98 8.50 14.86
C SER A 501 17.21 7.86 16.23
N ILE A 502 16.14 7.40 16.86
CA ILE A 502 16.16 6.62 18.10
C ILE A 502 16.15 5.13 17.75
N ILE A 503 17.07 4.39 18.34
CA ILE A 503 17.14 2.92 18.25
C ILE A 503 17.08 2.38 19.68
N ALA A 504 15.93 1.79 20.06
CA ALA A 504 15.65 1.51 21.46
C ALA A 504 15.11 0.11 21.79
N ASN A 505 15.35 -0.33 23.03
CA ASN A 505 14.70 -1.48 23.66
C ASN A 505 14.87 -2.84 22.95
N HIS A 506 15.94 -3.02 22.16
CA HIS A 506 16.27 -4.31 21.55
C HIS A 506 16.96 -5.22 22.58
N SER A 507 16.16 -5.90 23.39
CA SER A 507 16.60 -6.51 24.66
C SER A 507 17.05 -7.97 24.58
N VAL A 508 16.93 -8.64 23.43
CA VAL A 508 17.38 -10.05 23.32
C VAL A 508 18.88 -10.16 23.53
N ALA A 509 19.28 -10.83 24.62
CA ALA A 509 20.64 -10.81 25.15
C ALA A 509 21.73 -11.30 24.18
N THR A 510 21.38 -12.17 23.23
CA THR A 510 22.32 -12.76 22.27
C THR A 510 22.37 -12.02 20.93
N LYS A 511 21.69 -10.87 20.84
CA LYS A 511 21.47 -10.13 19.60
C LYS A 511 21.90 -8.67 19.79
N VAL A 512 22.08 -7.99 18.66
CA VAL A 512 22.49 -6.57 18.60
C VAL A 512 21.34 -5.75 18.01
N ALA A 513 21.25 -4.47 18.29
CA ALA A 513 20.26 -3.62 17.64
C ALA A 513 20.61 -3.44 16.15
N ILE A 514 21.86 -3.06 15.85
CA ILE A 514 22.34 -2.81 14.48
C ILE A 514 23.43 -3.80 14.09
N HIS A 515 23.27 -4.42 12.91
CA HIS A 515 24.27 -5.32 12.34
C HIS A 515 24.53 -5.01 10.86
N ALA A 516 25.80 -4.79 10.52
CA ALA A 516 26.27 -4.79 9.14
C ALA A 516 27.00 -6.11 8.89
N LEU A 517 26.63 -6.85 7.83
CA LEU A 517 27.39 -8.01 7.35
C LEU A 517 28.60 -7.54 6.52
N PRO A 518 29.59 -8.43 6.25
CA PRO A 518 30.79 -8.06 5.49
C PRO A 518 30.43 -7.45 4.14
N ASP A 519 31.25 -6.53 3.66
CA ASP A 519 31.03 -5.77 2.42
C ASP A 519 29.75 -4.92 2.42
N SER A 520 29.20 -4.61 3.58
CA SER A 520 28.12 -3.62 3.75
C SER A 520 28.49 -2.61 4.81
N SER A 521 27.81 -1.47 4.80
CA SER A 521 28.09 -0.38 5.73
C SER A 521 26.82 0.23 6.30
N ILE A 522 26.91 0.64 7.56
CA ILE A 522 25.90 1.45 8.24
C ILE A 522 26.58 2.70 8.81
N GLU A 523 26.11 3.87 8.40
CA GLU A 523 26.57 5.16 8.88
C GLU A 523 25.53 5.76 9.82
N LEU A 524 25.96 6.13 11.01
CA LEU A 524 25.14 6.71 12.07
C LEU A 524 25.49 8.18 12.27
N TYR A 525 24.49 9.03 12.44
CA TYR A 525 24.71 10.46 12.68
C TYR A 525 23.71 11.06 13.66
N LYS A 526 24.22 11.57 14.78
CA LYS A 526 23.47 12.36 15.78
C LYS A 526 22.12 11.74 16.19
N GLY A 527 22.11 10.45 16.48
CA GLY A 527 20.94 9.72 16.96
C GLY A 527 21.01 9.37 18.44
N LEU A 528 20.13 8.45 18.88
CA LEU A 528 20.07 7.96 20.26
C LEU A 528 19.99 6.43 20.28
N PHE A 529 20.89 5.79 21.05
CA PHE A 529 20.73 4.43 21.50
C PHE A 529 20.16 4.41 22.92
N ALA A 530 19.11 3.63 23.16
CA ALA A 530 18.53 3.52 24.50
C ALA A 530 18.03 2.12 24.83
N GLY A 531 18.35 1.59 26.01
CA GLY A 531 17.75 0.33 26.50
C GLY A 531 18.03 -0.92 25.63
N ASN A 532 18.96 -0.86 24.68
CA ASN A 532 19.38 -2.03 23.91
C ASN A 532 20.33 -2.87 24.74
N ASN A 533 20.31 -4.19 24.55
CA ASN A 533 21.30 -5.05 25.19
C ASN A 533 22.71 -4.86 24.60
N ILE A 534 22.80 -4.79 23.26
CA ILE A 534 24.02 -4.45 22.52
C ILE A 534 23.62 -3.51 21.38
N ASN A 535 24.24 -2.33 21.28
CA ASN A 535 23.88 -1.32 20.27
C ASN A 535 24.29 -1.75 18.86
N THR A 536 25.56 -2.10 18.67
CA THR A 536 26.14 -2.36 17.35
C THR A 536 26.89 -3.68 17.31
N SER A 537 27.16 -4.15 16.10
CA SER A 537 27.98 -5.34 15.88
C SER A 537 29.46 -5.05 15.72
N ILE A 538 29.97 -3.87 16.09
CA ILE A 538 31.36 -3.48 15.79
C ILE A 538 32.40 -4.49 16.33
N ASP A 539 32.10 -5.09 17.48
CA ASP A 539 32.93 -6.13 18.12
C ASP A 539 32.50 -7.57 17.81
N HIS A 540 31.48 -7.76 16.96
CA HIS A 540 30.98 -9.08 16.59
C HIS A 540 31.79 -9.66 15.43
N PRO A 541 32.10 -10.97 15.42
CA PRO A 541 32.72 -11.61 14.27
C PRO A 541 31.84 -11.49 13.02
N PHE A 542 32.47 -11.39 11.85
CA PHE A 542 31.78 -11.22 10.56
C PHE A 542 30.97 -9.92 10.43
N SER A 543 31.41 -8.86 11.08
CA SER A 543 30.84 -7.53 10.87
C SER A 543 31.43 -6.82 9.66
N GLY A 544 30.57 -6.10 8.95
CA GLY A 544 30.93 -5.06 8.00
C GLY A 544 31.31 -3.77 8.72
N THR A 545 31.18 -2.65 8.00
CA THR A 545 31.61 -1.35 8.51
C THR A 545 30.47 -0.64 9.22
N ILE A 546 30.69 -0.22 10.48
CA ILE A 546 29.79 0.69 11.20
C ILE A 546 30.55 1.99 11.45
N LEU A 547 29.99 3.12 11.04
CA LEU A 547 30.59 4.45 11.15
C LEU A 547 29.71 5.37 11.99
N GLY A 548 30.34 6.34 12.65
CA GLY A 548 29.63 7.44 13.33
C GLY A 548 28.95 7.07 14.66
N GLU A 549 29.24 5.91 15.23
CA GLU A 549 28.74 5.48 16.55
C GLU A 549 29.04 6.51 17.65
N SER A 550 30.22 7.14 17.63
CA SER A 550 30.60 8.20 18.57
C SER A 550 29.75 9.47 18.49
N SER A 551 28.92 9.62 17.45
CA SER A 551 27.95 10.72 17.32
C SER A 551 26.60 10.40 17.95
N MET A 552 26.37 9.16 18.37
CA MET A 552 25.12 8.73 18.99
C MET A 552 25.13 9.05 20.49
N LEU A 553 24.00 9.56 20.99
CA LEU A 553 23.73 9.61 22.41
C LEU A 553 23.44 8.21 22.94
N GLU A 554 23.69 7.99 24.23
CA GLU A 554 23.37 6.74 24.92
C GLU A 554 22.57 7.01 26.19
N ALA A 555 21.51 6.22 26.39
CA ALA A 555 20.72 6.24 27.61
C ALA A 555 20.26 4.83 28.02
N ILE A 556 19.81 4.70 29.27
CA ILE A 556 19.14 3.47 29.71
C ILE A 556 17.71 3.40 29.15
N ASP A 557 17.09 4.55 28.93
CA ASP A 557 15.72 4.70 28.46
C ASP A 557 15.65 5.88 27.48
N ALA A 558 14.88 5.73 26.40
CA ALA A 558 14.61 6.80 25.44
C ALA A 558 13.67 7.87 26.03
N GLY A 559 12.97 7.55 27.12
CA GLY A 559 11.98 8.42 27.74
C GLY A 559 10.72 8.51 26.90
N PHE A 560 10.22 7.38 26.40
CA PHE A 560 8.92 7.35 25.74
C PHE A 560 7.79 7.51 26.76
N LYS A 561 6.67 8.08 26.33
CA LYS A 561 5.47 8.18 27.15
C LYS A 561 4.74 6.84 27.16
N GLU A 562 4.54 6.29 28.36
CA GLU A 562 3.60 5.18 28.59
C GLU A 562 2.19 5.61 28.12
N SER A 563 1.73 5.11 26.98
CA SER A 563 0.36 5.34 26.51
C SER A 563 -0.12 4.21 25.60
N ASP A 564 -1.40 3.86 25.72
CA ASP A 564 -2.02 2.75 24.98
C ASP A 564 -2.22 3.05 23.48
N SER A 565 -2.22 4.33 23.07
CA SER A 565 -2.52 4.72 21.69
C SER A 565 -1.30 5.11 20.86
N LEU A 566 -0.24 5.65 21.48
CA LEU A 566 0.97 6.13 20.81
C LEU A 566 2.21 5.91 21.69
N PRO A 567 2.72 4.67 21.78
CA PRO A 567 3.74 4.29 22.76
C PRO A 567 5.13 4.87 22.50
N TYR A 568 5.32 5.66 21.44
CA TYR A 568 6.63 6.18 21.02
C TYR A 568 6.73 7.71 20.97
N ARG A 569 5.77 8.42 21.59
CA ARG A 569 5.92 9.86 21.83
C ARG A 569 6.95 10.13 22.91
N LEU A 570 7.66 11.25 22.82
CA LEU A 570 8.66 11.64 23.81
C LEU A 570 7.98 12.15 25.09
N ALA A 571 8.49 11.71 26.25
CA ALA A 571 8.19 12.31 27.55
C ALA A 571 9.14 13.47 27.82
N SER A 572 8.77 14.38 28.72
CA SER A 572 9.60 15.55 29.07
C SER A 572 10.95 15.21 29.70
N SER A 573 11.17 13.96 30.09
CA SER A 573 12.44 13.44 30.60
C SER A 573 13.34 12.86 29.51
N SER A 574 12.88 12.80 28.26
CA SER A 574 13.66 12.23 27.17
C SER A 574 14.90 13.08 26.91
N ILE A 575 16.04 12.40 26.75
CA ILE A 575 17.28 13.06 26.33
C ILE A 575 17.32 13.31 24.82
N ALA A 576 16.32 12.86 24.05
CA ALA A 576 16.22 13.10 22.62
C ALA A 576 15.82 14.55 22.28
N ILE A 577 15.28 15.27 23.28
CA ILE A 577 14.74 16.62 23.13
C ILE A 577 15.84 17.62 22.77
N ASP A 578 15.61 18.39 21.72
CA ASP A 578 16.49 19.43 21.18
C ASP A 578 17.87 18.93 20.72
N GLN A 579 18.03 17.63 20.45
CA GLN A 579 19.34 17.03 20.16
C GLN A 579 19.63 16.82 18.66
N ALA A 580 18.66 16.97 17.76
CA ALA A 580 18.88 16.84 16.31
C ALA A 580 19.48 18.12 15.70
N ILE A 581 20.61 18.55 16.28
CA ILE A 581 21.32 19.78 15.89
C ILE A 581 21.69 19.71 14.40
N ASP A 582 21.39 20.78 13.67
CA ASP A 582 21.57 20.93 12.21
C ASP A 582 20.60 20.10 11.34
N SER A 583 19.58 19.46 11.92
CA SER A 583 18.46 18.97 11.12
C SER A 583 17.71 20.14 10.49
N SER A 584 17.19 19.93 9.29
CA SER A 584 16.34 20.87 8.56
C SER A 584 14.94 20.30 8.34
N THR A 585 14.61 19.19 9.00
CA THR A 585 13.29 18.59 8.92
C THR A 585 12.29 19.49 9.63
N ASP A 586 11.30 19.97 8.89
CA ASP A 586 10.33 20.96 9.34
C ASP A 586 9.10 20.34 10.01
N LYS A 587 8.88 19.03 9.82
CA LYS A 587 7.73 18.31 10.36
C LYS A 587 8.07 16.94 10.91
N ASP A 588 7.34 16.52 11.94
CA ASP A 588 7.46 15.20 12.56
C ASP A 588 6.49 14.16 11.96
N PHE A 589 6.42 12.98 12.57
CA PHE A 589 5.53 11.87 12.19
C PHE A 589 4.04 12.25 12.23
N GLU A 590 3.64 13.08 13.18
CA GLU A 590 2.25 13.54 13.35
C GLU A 590 1.95 14.78 12.50
N ASN A 591 2.85 15.14 11.58
CA ASN A 591 2.79 16.33 10.74
C ASN A 591 2.81 17.65 11.55
N GLN A 592 3.31 17.61 12.79
CA GLN A 592 3.52 18.77 13.64
C GLN A 592 4.79 19.50 13.20
N ALA A 593 4.76 20.83 13.27
CA ALA A 593 5.92 21.65 12.94
C ALA A 593 7.01 21.46 13.99
N ARG A 594 8.22 21.12 13.56
CA ARG A 594 9.41 21.04 14.43
C ARG A 594 9.93 22.44 14.76
N GLY A 595 10.46 22.61 15.95
CA GLY A 595 10.92 23.90 16.48
C GLY A 595 12.22 24.41 15.83
N SER A 596 12.76 25.51 16.37
CA SER A 596 14.12 25.94 16.05
C SER A 596 15.19 25.00 16.60
N THR A 597 14.81 24.23 17.61
CA THR A 597 15.53 23.09 18.16
C THR A 597 14.67 21.87 17.85
N ILE A 598 15.29 20.83 17.31
CA ILE A 598 14.59 19.67 16.76
C ILE A 598 14.96 18.45 17.57
N ASP A 599 14.00 17.56 17.79
CA ASP A 599 14.20 16.33 18.54
C ASP A 599 14.77 15.20 17.68
N ILE A 600 15.55 14.32 18.31
CA ILE A 600 15.93 13.03 17.71
C ILE A 600 14.69 12.12 17.72
N GLY A 601 14.50 11.37 16.63
CA GLY A 601 13.38 10.44 16.49
C GLY A 601 12.24 10.97 15.65
N ALA A 602 11.18 10.18 15.57
CA ALA A 602 10.04 10.43 14.69
C ALA A 602 9.07 11.51 15.21
N ASP A 603 9.03 11.71 16.52
CA ASP A 603 8.13 12.62 17.24
C ASP A 603 8.87 13.90 17.63
N GLU A 604 8.16 15.03 17.68
CA GLU A 604 8.63 16.23 18.36
C GLU A 604 7.98 16.30 19.75
N TRP A 605 8.79 16.43 20.80
CA TRP A 605 8.29 16.69 22.12
C TRP A 605 7.63 18.06 22.17
N CYS A 606 6.34 18.04 22.48
CA CYS A 606 5.61 19.26 22.77
C CYS A 606 5.12 19.25 24.22
N SER A 607 5.44 20.31 24.96
CA SER A 607 4.87 20.52 26.28
C SER A 607 3.35 20.72 26.13
N THR A 608 2.56 19.95 26.89
CA THR A 608 1.12 20.23 26.97
C THR A 608 0.96 21.46 27.86
N ILE A 609 0.74 22.63 27.25
CA ILE A 609 0.44 23.85 28.02
C ILE A 609 -1.00 23.76 28.50
N VAL A 610 -1.18 23.38 29.76
CA VAL A 610 -2.44 23.56 30.48
C VAL A 610 -2.40 24.94 31.14
N GLU A 611 -2.81 25.98 30.43
CA GLU A 611 -3.10 27.26 31.09
C GLU A 611 -4.46 27.18 31.78
N ASN A 612 -4.47 27.10 33.12
CA ASN A 612 -5.68 27.35 33.90
C ASN A 612 -6.02 28.85 33.83
N ILE A 613 -6.78 29.26 32.83
CA ILE A 613 -7.19 30.65 32.64
C ILE A 613 -8.40 30.93 33.53
N ASN A 614 -8.18 31.64 34.63
CA ASN A 614 -9.27 32.13 35.48
C ASN A 614 -9.91 33.37 34.84
N ILE A 615 -10.98 33.18 34.05
CA ILE A 615 -11.69 34.26 33.36
C ILE A 615 -12.57 35.02 34.36
N SER A 616 -12.07 36.12 34.94
CA SER A 616 -12.83 36.99 35.85
C SER A 616 -13.37 38.28 35.21
N ASN A 617 -13.14 38.48 33.90
CA ASN A 617 -13.58 39.66 33.14
C ASN A 617 -14.18 39.27 31.77
N LYS A 618 -15.08 40.10 31.23
CA LYS A 618 -15.85 39.87 29.98
C LYS A 618 -15.03 39.57 28.70
N THR A 619 -13.73 39.83 28.70
CA THR A 619 -12.85 39.54 27.56
C THR A 619 -11.48 39.13 28.07
N TYR A 620 -11.04 37.93 27.68
CA TYR A 620 -9.66 37.48 27.86
C TYR A 620 -8.94 37.51 26.51
N VAL A 621 -7.77 38.16 26.50
CA VAL A 621 -6.81 38.14 25.39
C VAL A 621 -5.52 37.55 25.95
N GLY A 622 -5.31 36.26 25.71
CA GLY A 622 -4.07 35.56 26.07
C GLY A 622 -3.12 35.53 24.88
N ASN A 623 -1.83 35.73 25.14
CA ASN A 623 -0.77 35.46 24.18
C ASN A 623 -0.20 34.07 24.49
N ILE A 624 -0.49 33.09 23.63
CA ILE A 624 0.20 31.79 23.68
C ILE A 624 1.63 32.06 23.20
N LYS A 625 2.59 32.11 24.12
CA LYS A 625 3.99 32.48 23.83
C LYS A 625 4.87 31.29 23.41
N GLU A 626 4.39 30.07 23.55
CA GLU A 626 5.11 28.83 23.20
C GLU A 626 4.29 27.99 22.21
N GLN A 627 4.99 27.23 21.38
CA GLN A 627 4.43 26.41 20.30
C GLN A 627 3.63 25.23 20.91
N ALA A 628 2.38 25.49 21.31
CA ALA A 628 1.49 24.46 21.84
C ALA A 628 1.00 23.58 20.68
N CYS A 629 1.56 22.38 20.55
CA CYS A 629 1.31 21.54 19.37
C CYS A 629 -0.07 20.89 19.32
N ASN A 630 -0.85 20.76 20.41
CA ASN A 630 -2.04 19.89 20.34
C ASN A 630 -3.33 20.30 21.06
N THR A 631 -3.35 21.04 22.16
CA THR A 631 -4.65 21.44 22.77
C THR A 631 -4.42 22.53 23.81
N VAL A 632 -5.16 23.64 23.72
CA VAL A 632 -5.29 24.58 24.83
C VAL A 632 -6.54 24.20 25.60
N PHE A 633 -6.38 23.69 26.82
CA PHE A 633 -7.50 23.46 27.71
C PHE A 633 -7.84 24.76 28.43
N VAL A 634 -9.03 25.30 28.18
CA VAL A 634 -9.55 26.45 28.92
C VAL A 634 -10.60 25.95 29.90
N THR A 635 -10.28 25.98 31.19
CA THR A 635 -11.21 25.70 32.28
C THR A 635 -11.67 27.03 32.88
N ALA A 636 -12.96 27.35 32.72
CA ALA A 636 -13.57 28.53 33.33
C ALA A 636 -14.48 28.10 34.49
N SER A 637 -14.27 28.66 35.68
CA SER A 637 -15.07 28.39 36.88
C SER A 637 -16.39 29.18 36.90
N GLU A 638 -16.43 30.36 36.26
CA GLU A 638 -17.65 31.16 36.07
C GLU A 638 -17.60 31.86 34.69
N ILE A 639 -18.54 31.54 33.78
CA ILE A 639 -18.69 32.27 32.50
C ILE A 639 -19.88 33.22 32.61
N GLU A 640 -19.63 34.51 32.76
CA GLU A 640 -20.69 35.52 32.67
C GLU A 640 -21.34 35.52 31.27
N SER A 641 -22.66 35.75 31.22
CA SER A 641 -23.42 35.87 29.98
C SER A 641 -22.85 37.01 29.11
N GLY A 642 -22.20 36.65 28.00
CA GLY A 642 -21.61 37.59 27.04
C GLY A 642 -20.08 37.65 27.06
N ALA A 643 -19.39 36.77 27.80
CA ALA A 643 -17.94 36.67 27.73
C ALA A 643 -17.48 36.08 26.38
N SER A 644 -16.41 36.64 25.81
CA SER A 644 -15.74 36.11 24.62
C SER A 644 -14.28 35.79 24.94
N VAL A 645 -13.82 34.60 24.58
CA VAL A 645 -12.40 34.24 24.60
C VAL A 645 -11.85 34.46 23.20
N VAL A 646 -10.85 35.35 23.08
CA VAL A 646 -10.19 35.64 21.80
C VAL A 646 -8.71 35.32 21.96
N PHE A 647 -8.22 34.37 21.18
CA PHE A 647 -6.79 34.10 21.06
C PHE A 647 -6.23 34.96 19.92
N GLN A 648 -5.24 35.82 20.23
CA GLN A 648 -4.45 36.49 19.20
C GLN A 648 -3.27 35.58 18.84
N ALA A 649 -3.37 34.85 17.72
CA ALA A 649 -2.24 34.13 17.16
C ALA A 649 -1.34 35.11 16.40
N GLY A 650 -0.11 35.32 16.89
CA GLY A 650 0.94 36.07 16.19
C GLY A 650 1.67 35.26 15.11
N ILE A 651 1.22 34.04 14.83
CA ILE A 651 1.85 33.08 13.90
C ILE A 651 0.73 32.51 13.00
N ALA A 652 0.99 32.43 11.69
CA ALA A 652 0.00 32.14 10.67
C ALA A 652 -0.70 30.79 10.91
N LEU A 653 -2.00 30.85 11.22
CA LEU A 653 -2.90 29.70 11.25
C LEU A 653 -3.81 29.76 10.02
N GLY A 654 -3.89 28.67 9.25
CA GLY A 654 -4.83 28.52 8.14
C GLY A 654 -6.27 28.43 8.65
N PHE A 655 -7.17 29.26 8.12
CA PHE A 655 -8.52 29.46 8.65
C PHE A 655 -9.55 28.45 8.15
N GLY A 656 -10.38 27.94 9.06
CA GLY A 656 -11.66 27.31 8.74
C GLY A 656 -12.37 26.71 9.96
N ASN A 657 -13.27 27.48 10.60
CA ASN A 657 -14.61 27.08 11.10
C ASN A 657 -15.11 27.94 12.28
N GLU A 658 -16.43 28.21 12.27
CA GLU A 658 -17.20 29.06 13.19
C GLU A 658 -17.57 28.30 14.49
N PHE A 659 -17.43 28.92 15.67
CA PHE A 659 -17.78 28.33 16.98
C PHE A 659 -19.12 28.88 17.53
N ARG A 660 -20.00 28.00 18.05
CA ARG A 660 -21.19 28.39 18.84
C ARG A 660 -21.25 27.63 20.16
N ILE A 661 -21.41 28.35 21.27
CA ILE A 661 -21.59 27.80 22.64
C ILE A 661 -23.07 27.83 23.01
N LYS A 662 -23.61 26.73 23.53
CA LYS A 662 -24.98 26.64 24.09
C LYS A 662 -24.94 26.82 25.61
N LYS A 663 -25.91 27.56 26.17
CA LYS A 663 -25.93 28.02 27.57
C LYS A 663 -26.38 26.92 28.56
N GLY A 664 -25.59 26.67 29.61
CA GLY A 664 -25.96 25.95 30.83
C GLY A 664 -25.26 24.58 31.01
N ALA A 665 -24.53 24.43 32.13
CA ALA A 665 -23.61 23.35 32.55
C ALA A 665 -22.14 23.57 32.12
N ASP A 666 -21.21 23.16 33.01
CA ASP A 666 -19.76 23.28 32.90
C ASP A 666 -19.27 23.11 31.45
N ALA A 667 -18.89 24.21 30.82
CA ALA A 667 -18.51 24.22 29.41
C ALA A 667 -17.05 23.78 29.29
N LEU A 668 -16.83 22.49 29.06
CA LEU A 668 -15.55 21.99 28.57
C LEU A 668 -15.39 22.46 27.11
N VAL A 669 -14.67 23.56 26.89
CA VAL A 669 -14.34 24.01 25.52
C VAL A 669 -13.08 23.27 25.08
N ARG A 670 -13.27 22.23 24.26
CA ARG A 670 -12.17 21.51 23.62
C ARG A 670 -11.83 22.23 22.31
N LEU A 671 -10.71 22.96 22.30
CA LEU A 671 -10.13 23.52 21.08
C LEU A 671 -9.12 22.51 20.53
N SER A 672 -9.57 21.69 19.57
CA SER A 672 -8.65 20.96 18.71
C SER A 672 -8.10 21.96 17.69
N LEU A 673 -6.84 22.32 17.83
CA LEU A 673 -6.09 22.99 16.76
C LEU A 673 -5.83 21.92 15.68
N PRO A 674 -5.92 22.26 14.38
CA PRO A 674 -5.79 21.30 13.29
C PRO A 674 -4.41 20.63 13.24
#